data_AF-A0A3D4GZK0-F1
#
_entry.id   AF-A0A3D4GZK0-F1
#
_cell.length_a   1.000
_cell.length_b   1.000
_cell.length_c   1.000
_cell.angle_alpha   90.00
_cell.angle_beta   90.00
_cell.angle_gamma   90.00
#
_symmetry.space_group_name_H-M   'P 1'
#
loop_
_entity.id
_entity.type
_entity.pdbx_description
1 polymer ?
#
loop_
_entity_poly.entity_id
_entity_poly.type
_entity_poly.pdbx_seq_one_letter_code
_entity_poly.pdbx_strand_id
1 'polypeptide(L)'
;MISYKFIGLGMIVLAFISSLPGVATSQEAFVTLDLDGTYGNQGLLELAGARSGQTVKIQVFGQDLIDLKEFNLEMTYDSSLLKPTKGEPGLLTRSFKIPDVEVSDGTLSLKGSSTVSVAEGDGHVATLTFELLSDFDSAGAAKIMLSSMSIVLSSGVRLRLLPGDVSVTVTSSPPFDPDILVPQDFATIGEAIRKSTSGQTVFVAAGIYEETVTMKEGVDLIGEDPVTTIIDGGGSIAVFTADEATLSGFTVRNGGGYAVHAWISSPTIRNNIITGSDRGVVTNARPVIANNIITGNTIIGIYVGNNSASPVSPHPVIANNLIVRNPGTGIFMSGAGGTLINNTIDSNGSYGLWLRAPRDLASLRLDIRNNLVTNNQRFGVQAYKFDGVQQTNDYNNIWNNNSGEYNLIDAGRRSISKDPLYANPLTVSATKLSQTDTEEFDYTLLPGSPSIDAGDSASIFKDTDGTTNDMGAYGGPDQLTTSFTVAIADIHASVSALDFGQAFADAVSSQTFRITNPSQATLSVTNISVFGDNSTEFSATPVSFSLQPGETKDITVTFSPTSDGEKTSLLTIEHNAPVDPIEIALTGTGIEVQVVSNIVVPDSTLDFGSVNVGSEVALGLTIENPGLQIFSVSLSDIALLGGLVPTVSTLGLADLSILSVTSSDPAFTVSISKFGIPLEESQEITVTFKPTVSGSKSAILSIEHNAPNEKTPVNVTLTGVGLAPDIDLASSSLTFGSVLEGETESRILRISNIGNTELNITGLTKQRDVYGVTGDLPLSIGASIFGEISVTFSPSATGEVLDTLVVTSDDPDEPTIQIPLSGTGTAGGTGISVAPSSVDFGELQINQTQDATIVIS
;
A
#
# COMPACT_ATOMS: atom_id res chain seq x y z
N MET A 1 -25.70 -22.89 -78.01
CA MET A 1 -25.12 -24.24 -78.04
C MET A 1 -24.00 -24.25 -77.03
N ILE A 2 -24.29 -24.65 -75.79
CA ILE A 2 -23.32 -24.73 -74.69
C ILE A 2 -23.55 -26.09 -74.04
N SER A 3 -22.50 -26.90 -73.94
CA SER A 3 -22.56 -28.27 -73.46
C SER A 3 -22.28 -28.34 -71.96
N TYR A 4 -23.00 -29.22 -71.27
CA TYR A 4 -22.72 -29.60 -69.89
C TYR A 4 -21.37 -30.30 -69.75
N LYS A 5 -20.69 -30.11 -68.60
CA LYS A 5 -19.78 -31.11 -68.02
C LYS A 5 -19.75 -31.00 -66.49
N PHE A 6 -19.73 -32.15 -65.82
CA PHE A 6 -19.87 -32.35 -64.37
C PHE A 6 -18.52 -32.73 -63.69
N ILE A 7 -18.54 -32.87 -62.34
CA ILE A 7 -17.50 -33.38 -61.40
C ILE A 7 -16.48 -32.29 -60.98
N GLY A 8 -16.15 -31.98 -59.71
CA GLY A 8 -16.47 -32.56 -58.37
C GLY A 8 -15.19 -33.04 -57.65
N LEU A 9 -14.91 -32.85 -56.34
CA LEU A 9 -15.60 -32.30 -55.15
C LEU A 9 -14.56 -31.49 -54.29
N GLY A 10 -14.76 -30.94 -53.08
CA GLY A 10 -15.87 -30.92 -52.09
C GLY A 10 -15.54 -29.97 -50.91
N MET A 11 -16.44 -29.77 -49.94
CA MET A 11 -16.32 -28.79 -48.84
C MET A 11 -16.84 -29.38 -47.51
N ILE A 12 -16.24 -29.02 -46.38
CA ILE A 12 -16.74 -29.29 -45.02
C ILE A 12 -17.05 -27.93 -44.37
N VAL A 13 -18.21 -27.80 -43.72
CA VAL A 13 -18.56 -26.64 -42.89
C VAL A 13 -18.41 -27.04 -41.43
N LEU A 14 -17.42 -26.50 -40.72
CA LEU A 14 -17.34 -26.64 -39.27
C LEU A 14 -18.35 -25.71 -38.59
N ALA A 15 -19.24 -26.27 -37.79
CA ALA A 15 -20.00 -25.56 -36.78
C ALA A 15 -19.74 -26.24 -35.43
N PHE A 16 -19.18 -25.51 -34.46
CA PHE A 16 -18.98 -26.03 -33.11
C PHE A 16 -20.31 -26.01 -32.34
N ILE A 17 -20.64 -27.14 -31.74
CA ILE A 17 -21.67 -27.27 -30.69
C ILE A 17 -21.06 -28.11 -29.59
N SER A 18 -20.88 -27.53 -28.41
CA SER A 18 -20.49 -28.28 -27.21
C SER A 18 -21.57 -28.18 -26.15
N SER A 19 -22.00 -29.34 -25.63
CA SER A 19 -22.82 -29.38 -24.41
C SER A 19 -22.75 -30.74 -23.68
N LEU A 20 -22.31 -30.68 -22.43
CA LEU A 20 -22.60 -31.69 -21.41
C LEU A 20 -23.72 -31.19 -20.48
N PRO A 21 -24.53 -32.10 -19.90
CA PRO A 21 -25.79 -31.71 -19.25
C PRO A 21 -25.55 -31.07 -17.88
N GLY A 22 -25.89 -29.80 -17.73
CA GLY A 22 -25.87 -29.12 -16.42
C GLY A 22 -26.00 -27.60 -16.43
N VAL A 23 -25.64 -26.93 -17.55
CA VAL A 23 -25.68 -25.47 -17.66
C VAL A 23 -26.69 -25.05 -18.72
N ALA A 24 -27.65 -24.20 -18.33
CA ALA A 24 -28.64 -23.65 -19.24
C ALA A 24 -28.08 -22.42 -19.98
N THR A 25 -27.45 -22.64 -21.12
CA THR A 25 -27.23 -21.62 -22.15
C THR A 25 -27.83 -22.08 -23.46
N SER A 26 -28.62 -21.22 -24.11
CA SER A 26 -29.26 -21.51 -25.39
C SER A 26 -28.28 -21.26 -26.54
N GLN A 27 -27.53 -22.27 -26.96
CA GLN A 27 -26.79 -22.22 -28.22
C GLN A 27 -27.74 -22.47 -29.41
N GLU A 28 -27.53 -21.70 -30.48
CA GLU A 28 -28.32 -21.75 -31.72
C GLU A 28 -27.39 -22.14 -32.88
N ALA A 29 -27.71 -23.22 -33.59
CA ALA A 29 -26.96 -23.62 -34.79
C ALA A 29 -27.52 -22.91 -36.03
N PHE A 30 -26.67 -22.41 -36.93
CA PHE A 30 -27.07 -21.69 -38.15
C PHE A 30 -26.77 -22.50 -39.42
N VAL A 31 -27.70 -22.48 -40.38
CA VAL A 31 -27.58 -23.11 -41.70
C VAL A 31 -27.92 -22.08 -42.77
N THR A 32 -26.99 -21.78 -43.67
CA THR A 32 -27.23 -20.83 -44.77
C THR A 32 -27.71 -21.54 -46.04
N LEU A 33 -28.83 -21.06 -46.59
CA LEU A 33 -29.38 -21.43 -47.89
C LEU A 33 -29.22 -20.25 -48.84
N ASP A 34 -28.23 -20.31 -49.72
CA ASP A 34 -27.96 -19.29 -50.74
C ASP A 34 -28.87 -19.50 -51.98
N LEU A 35 -29.45 -18.40 -52.46
CA LEU A 35 -30.38 -18.37 -53.59
C LEU A 35 -29.72 -18.02 -54.94
N ASP A 36 -28.45 -17.62 -54.95
CA ASP A 36 -27.77 -17.16 -56.16
C ASP A 36 -27.17 -18.30 -57.01
N GLY A 37 -27.31 -19.55 -56.56
CA GLY A 37 -27.22 -20.76 -57.41
C GLY A 37 -25.81 -21.24 -57.78
N THR A 38 -24.77 -20.73 -57.13
CA THR A 38 -23.36 -21.09 -57.33
C THR A 38 -22.92 -22.38 -56.62
N TYR A 39 -23.71 -22.90 -55.68
CA TYR A 39 -23.36 -24.09 -54.90
C TYR A 39 -24.12 -25.36 -55.34
N GLY A 40 -23.37 -26.32 -55.89
CA GLY A 40 -23.91 -27.58 -56.37
C GLY A 40 -23.88 -28.72 -55.35
N ASN A 41 -25.05 -28.99 -54.74
CA ASN A 41 -25.47 -30.24 -54.08
C ASN A 41 -24.80 -30.72 -52.77
N GLN A 42 -25.67 -31.22 -51.87
CA GLN A 42 -25.40 -31.80 -50.54
C GLN A 42 -24.77 -30.83 -49.52
N GLY A 43 -25.62 -30.03 -48.86
CA GLY A 43 -25.24 -29.41 -47.59
C GLY A 43 -25.24 -30.48 -46.50
N LEU A 44 -24.06 -31.00 -46.16
CA LEU A 44 -23.90 -31.86 -45.00
C LEU A 44 -23.74 -30.95 -43.77
N LEU A 45 -24.74 -30.91 -42.90
CA LEU A 45 -24.64 -30.17 -41.64
C LEU A 45 -24.22 -31.14 -40.55
N GLU A 46 -22.95 -31.05 -40.13
CA GLU A 46 -22.40 -31.92 -39.09
C GLU A 46 -22.75 -31.42 -37.69
N LEU A 47 -23.93 -31.80 -37.19
CA LEU A 47 -24.37 -31.54 -35.81
C LEU A 47 -23.79 -32.60 -34.86
N ALA A 48 -22.53 -32.46 -34.49
CA ALA A 48 -21.93 -33.31 -33.46
C ALA A 48 -22.59 -33.08 -32.08
N GLY A 49 -23.07 -34.15 -31.44
CA GLY A 49 -23.56 -34.12 -30.05
C GLY A 49 -24.90 -33.44 -29.79
N ALA A 50 -25.70 -33.13 -30.81
CA ALA A 50 -26.98 -32.44 -30.65
C ALA A 50 -28.06 -33.32 -29.97
N ARG A 51 -28.83 -32.71 -29.06
CA ARG A 51 -29.80 -33.38 -28.16
C ARG A 51 -31.24 -32.89 -28.36
N SER A 52 -32.19 -33.75 -28.00
CA SER A 52 -33.62 -33.42 -27.97
C SER A 52 -33.89 -32.14 -27.16
N GLY A 53 -34.72 -31.26 -27.70
CA GLY A 53 -35.07 -29.94 -27.12
C GLY A 53 -34.15 -28.77 -27.52
N GLN A 54 -33.03 -29.00 -28.23
CA GLN A 54 -32.23 -27.93 -28.81
C GLN A 54 -32.87 -27.34 -30.08
N THR A 55 -32.43 -26.15 -30.50
CA THR A 55 -32.97 -25.45 -31.68
C THR A 55 -31.96 -25.23 -32.80
N VAL A 56 -32.36 -25.57 -34.04
CA VAL A 56 -31.61 -25.31 -35.27
C VAL A 56 -32.27 -24.17 -36.04
N LYS A 57 -31.48 -23.19 -36.47
CA LYS A 57 -31.90 -22.08 -37.33
C LYS A 57 -31.40 -22.27 -38.76
N ILE A 58 -32.27 -22.03 -39.73
CA ILE A 58 -31.97 -22.06 -41.16
C ILE A 58 -32.24 -20.67 -41.73
N GLN A 59 -31.20 -19.99 -42.15
CA GLN A 59 -31.25 -18.68 -42.76
C GLN A 59 -31.23 -18.82 -44.29
N VAL A 60 -32.12 -18.12 -44.97
CA VAL A 60 -32.16 -18.02 -46.42
C VAL A 60 -31.55 -16.69 -46.82
N PHE A 61 -30.56 -16.71 -47.71
CA PHE A 61 -29.76 -15.57 -48.15
C PHE A 61 -29.87 -15.38 -49.67
N GLY A 62 -29.67 -14.18 -50.17
CA GLY A 62 -29.47 -13.95 -51.60
C GLY A 62 -28.99 -12.53 -51.85
N GLN A 63 -27.76 -12.40 -52.36
CA GLN A 63 -27.08 -11.11 -52.50
C GLN A 63 -27.44 -10.39 -53.80
N ASP A 64 -27.73 -11.13 -54.88
CA ASP A 64 -28.06 -10.56 -56.20
C ASP A 64 -29.57 -10.34 -56.45
N LEU A 65 -30.42 -10.46 -55.42
CA LEU A 65 -31.90 -10.39 -55.52
C LEU A 65 -32.50 -8.97 -55.66
N ILE A 66 -31.76 -8.05 -56.30
CA ILE A 66 -32.00 -6.60 -56.38
C ILE A 66 -33.41 -6.24 -56.91
N ASP A 67 -33.97 -7.08 -57.78
CA ASP A 67 -35.26 -6.90 -58.46
C ASP A 67 -36.38 -7.86 -57.98
N LEU A 68 -36.23 -8.56 -56.86
CA LEU A 68 -37.23 -9.53 -56.37
C LEU A 68 -38.60 -8.90 -56.09
N LYS A 69 -39.69 -9.56 -56.50
CA LYS A 69 -41.09 -9.09 -56.33
C LYS A 69 -41.97 -10.05 -55.50
N GLU A 70 -41.89 -11.35 -55.77
CA GLU A 70 -42.58 -12.41 -55.01
C GLU A 70 -41.60 -13.55 -54.76
N PHE A 71 -41.67 -14.19 -53.58
CA PHE A 71 -40.99 -15.45 -53.30
C PHE A 71 -41.97 -16.46 -52.72
N ASN A 72 -41.80 -17.73 -53.09
CA ASN A 72 -42.50 -18.86 -52.47
C ASN A 72 -41.47 -19.97 -52.24
N LEU A 73 -41.42 -20.46 -51.01
CA LEU A 73 -40.52 -21.52 -50.56
C LEU A 73 -41.35 -22.64 -49.93
N GLU A 74 -41.06 -23.88 -50.29
CA GLU A 74 -41.72 -25.08 -49.76
C GLU A 74 -40.66 -26.13 -49.45
N MET A 75 -40.60 -26.54 -48.19
CA MET A 75 -39.59 -27.45 -47.66
C MET A 75 -40.27 -28.61 -46.93
N THR A 76 -39.86 -29.82 -47.26
CA THR A 76 -40.21 -31.03 -46.52
C THR A 76 -39.09 -31.37 -45.54
N TYR A 77 -39.47 -31.75 -44.32
CA TYR A 77 -38.55 -32.10 -43.25
C TYR A 77 -38.99 -33.43 -42.62
N ASP A 78 -38.05 -34.17 -42.02
CA ASP A 78 -38.41 -35.35 -41.23
C ASP A 78 -39.08 -34.93 -39.92
N SER A 79 -40.41 -35.04 -39.86
CA SER A 79 -41.19 -34.64 -38.69
C SER A 79 -41.14 -35.60 -37.51
N SER A 80 -40.46 -36.74 -37.65
CA SER A 80 -40.12 -37.60 -36.51
C SER A 80 -38.89 -37.11 -35.75
N LEU A 81 -38.04 -36.31 -36.40
CA LEU A 81 -36.76 -35.81 -35.85
C LEU A 81 -36.76 -34.30 -35.61
N LEU A 82 -37.56 -33.53 -36.36
CA LEU A 82 -37.59 -32.07 -36.33
C LEU A 82 -39.01 -31.53 -36.19
N LYS A 83 -39.18 -30.43 -35.44
CA LYS A 83 -40.44 -29.71 -35.29
C LYS A 83 -40.26 -28.22 -35.54
N PRO A 84 -40.91 -27.60 -36.54
CA PRO A 84 -40.83 -26.16 -36.74
C PRO A 84 -41.41 -25.40 -35.54
N THR A 85 -40.66 -24.42 -35.04
CA THR A 85 -41.08 -23.57 -33.90
C THR A 85 -41.27 -22.10 -34.30
N LYS A 86 -40.59 -21.63 -35.35
CA LYS A 86 -40.69 -20.24 -35.80
C LYS A 86 -40.31 -20.06 -37.27
N GLY A 87 -40.82 -19.00 -37.89
CA GLY A 87 -40.32 -18.45 -39.15
C GLY A 87 -40.40 -16.93 -39.09
N GLU A 88 -39.26 -16.24 -39.20
CA GLU A 88 -39.15 -14.78 -39.11
C GLU A 88 -38.56 -14.17 -40.39
N PRO A 89 -39.01 -12.97 -40.80
CA PRO A 89 -38.41 -12.24 -41.91
C PRO A 89 -36.96 -11.88 -41.61
N GLY A 90 -36.08 -12.03 -42.60
CA GLY A 90 -34.71 -11.53 -42.56
C GLY A 90 -34.62 -10.04 -42.93
N LEU A 91 -33.45 -9.46 -42.75
CA LEU A 91 -33.14 -8.09 -43.19
C LEU A 91 -32.88 -8.04 -44.70
N LEU A 92 -33.97 -7.96 -45.49
CA LEU A 92 -33.92 -7.72 -46.92
C LEU A 92 -33.98 -6.20 -47.20
N THR A 93 -33.14 -5.72 -48.12
CA THR A 93 -32.96 -4.32 -48.53
C THR A 93 -34.21 -3.65 -49.14
N ARG A 94 -35.32 -4.40 -49.26
CA ARG A 94 -36.67 -3.94 -49.60
C ARG A 94 -37.69 -4.69 -48.75
N SER A 95 -38.70 -3.98 -48.25
CA SER A 95 -39.72 -4.58 -47.36
C SER A 95 -40.58 -5.65 -48.07
N PHE A 96 -40.19 -6.92 -47.91
CA PHE A 96 -41.03 -8.07 -48.22
C PHE A 96 -42.03 -8.30 -47.11
N LYS A 97 -43.32 -8.17 -47.42
CA LYS A 97 -44.36 -8.71 -46.55
C LYS A 97 -44.36 -10.22 -46.75
N ILE A 98 -44.18 -10.97 -45.66
CA ILE A 98 -44.38 -12.42 -45.60
C ILE A 98 -45.76 -12.67 -44.98
N PRO A 99 -46.85 -12.87 -45.76
CA PRO A 99 -48.10 -13.36 -45.22
C PRO A 99 -48.05 -14.89 -45.16
N ASP A 100 -48.30 -15.40 -43.96
CA ASP A 100 -48.66 -16.78 -43.68
C ASP A 100 -47.50 -17.81 -43.85
N VAL A 101 -46.90 -18.17 -42.70
CA VAL A 101 -46.08 -19.37 -42.55
C VAL A 101 -47.03 -20.54 -42.31
N GLU A 102 -47.22 -21.38 -43.32
CA GLU A 102 -48.04 -22.58 -43.20
C GLU A 102 -47.16 -23.75 -42.75
N VAL A 103 -47.33 -24.19 -41.50
CA VAL A 103 -46.69 -25.39 -40.96
C VAL A 103 -47.68 -26.55 -40.96
N SER A 104 -47.29 -27.64 -41.60
CA SER A 104 -48.00 -28.92 -41.62
C SER A 104 -47.01 -30.05 -41.32
N ASP A 105 -47.51 -31.18 -40.81
CA ASP A 105 -46.68 -32.30 -40.41
C ASP A 105 -45.84 -32.84 -41.59
N GLY A 106 -44.54 -32.53 -41.59
CA GLY A 106 -43.58 -32.88 -42.64
C GLY A 106 -43.47 -31.88 -43.81
N THR A 107 -44.17 -30.74 -43.80
CA THR A 107 -44.01 -29.69 -44.84
C THR A 107 -44.22 -28.27 -44.28
N LEU A 108 -43.28 -27.38 -44.56
CA LEU A 108 -43.31 -25.95 -44.25
C LEU A 108 -43.38 -25.13 -45.53
N SER A 109 -44.30 -24.17 -45.60
CA SER A 109 -44.39 -23.21 -46.72
C SER A 109 -44.26 -21.77 -46.23
N LEU A 110 -43.36 -21.01 -46.87
CA LEU A 110 -43.26 -19.56 -46.76
C LEU A 110 -43.68 -18.90 -48.07
N LYS A 111 -44.46 -17.82 -47.98
CA LYS A 111 -44.85 -17.02 -49.14
C LYS A 111 -44.61 -15.55 -48.81
N GLY A 112 -44.15 -14.77 -49.77
CA GLY A 112 -43.85 -13.36 -49.57
C GLY A 112 -43.98 -12.51 -50.83
N SER A 113 -44.34 -11.23 -50.64
CA SER A 113 -44.54 -10.25 -51.70
C SER A 113 -44.07 -8.87 -51.26
N SER A 114 -43.47 -8.12 -52.19
CA SER A 114 -42.94 -6.78 -51.91
C SER A 114 -44.07 -5.77 -51.60
N THR A 115 -43.93 -4.98 -50.54
CA THR A 115 -44.74 -3.77 -50.28
C THR A 115 -43.80 -2.57 -50.04
N VAL A 116 -44.06 -1.44 -50.70
CA VAL A 116 -43.06 -0.37 -50.92
C VAL A 116 -42.56 0.32 -49.64
N SER A 117 -41.27 0.14 -49.30
CA SER A 117 -40.39 1.10 -48.59
C SER A 117 -38.91 0.67 -48.68
N VAL A 118 -37.97 1.58 -48.40
CA VAL A 118 -36.52 1.50 -48.72
C VAL A 118 -35.62 1.67 -47.48
N ALA A 119 -34.56 0.85 -47.36
CA ALA A 119 -33.34 1.10 -46.56
C ALA A 119 -32.20 0.13 -46.99
N GLU A 120 -30.93 0.51 -46.82
CA GLU A 120 -29.72 -0.27 -47.22
C GLU A 120 -29.33 -1.38 -46.19
N GLY A 121 -28.69 -2.47 -46.62
CA GLY A 121 -28.27 -3.60 -45.76
C GLY A 121 -28.11 -4.98 -46.45
N ASP A 122 -27.47 -5.92 -45.75
CA ASP A 122 -26.66 -7.05 -46.28
C ASP A 122 -27.39 -8.40 -46.60
N GLY A 123 -28.60 -8.37 -47.17
CA GLY A 123 -29.10 -9.50 -48.00
C GLY A 123 -29.66 -10.76 -47.31
N HIS A 124 -30.28 -10.67 -46.13
CA HIS A 124 -30.95 -11.81 -45.48
C HIS A 124 -32.45 -11.91 -45.83
N VAL A 125 -32.92 -13.04 -46.34
CA VAL A 125 -34.31 -13.22 -46.82
C VAL A 125 -35.27 -13.72 -45.72
N ALA A 126 -34.92 -14.78 -45.00
CA ALA A 126 -35.77 -15.35 -43.95
C ALA A 126 -34.95 -16.18 -42.94
N THR A 127 -35.42 -16.33 -41.71
CA THR A 127 -34.89 -17.31 -40.73
C THR A 127 -36.00 -18.28 -40.30
N LEU A 128 -35.75 -19.58 -40.43
CA LEU A 128 -36.61 -20.67 -39.96
C LEU A 128 -36.01 -21.29 -38.72
N THR A 129 -36.81 -21.64 -37.72
CA THR A 129 -36.34 -22.33 -36.50
C THR A 129 -37.05 -23.66 -36.32
N PHE A 130 -36.28 -24.70 -36.03
CA PHE A 130 -36.73 -26.05 -35.71
C PHE A 130 -36.26 -26.44 -34.31
N GLU A 131 -37.06 -27.21 -33.58
CA GLU A 131 -36.74 -27.92 -32.35
C GLU A 131 -36.39 -29.37 -32.69
N LEU A 132 -35.33 -29.92 -32.09
CA LEU A 132 -34.96 -31.33 -32.22
C LEU A 132 -35.87 -32.20 -31.34
N LEU A 133 -36.50 -33.23 -31.92
CA LEU A 133 -37.43 -34.10 -31.19
C LEU A 133 -36.75 -35.29 -30.51
N SER A 134 -35.61 -35.73 -31.01
CA SER A 134 -34.81 -36.83 -30.46
C SER A 134 -33.33 -36.49 -30.46
N ASP A 135 -32.55 -37.22 -29.65
CA ASP A 135 -31.09 -37.21 -29.75
C ASP A 135 -30.66 -37.81 -31.09
N PHE A 136 -29.57 -37.30 -31.67
CA PHE A 136 -29.00 -37.81 -32.91
C PHE A 136 -27.86 -38.78 -32.61
N ASP A 137 -28.15 -40.09 -32.70
CA ASP A 137 -27.12 -41.13 -32.70
C ASP A 137 -26.60 -41.41 -34.12
N SER A 138 -25.58 -42.27 -34.23
CA SER A 138 -24.89 -42.60 -35.48
C SER A 138 -25.75 -43.33 -36.54
N ALA A 139 -27.04 -43.56 -36.28
CA ALA A 139 -27.99 -44.12 -37.25
C ALA A 139 -29.07 -43.11 -37.72
N GLY A 140 -29.26 -41.98 -37.04
CA GLY A 140 -30.35 -41.03 -37.30
C GLY A 140 -29.97 -39.87 -38.22
N ALA A 141 -30.13 -40.03 -39.54
CA ALA A 141 -29.94 -38.92 -40.49
C ALA A 141 -31.24 -38.16 -40.77
N ALA A 142 -31.41 -36.94 -40.23
CA ALA A 142 -32.54 -36.08 -40.58
C ALA A 142 -32.29 -35.38 -41.92
N LYS A 143 -33.35 -35.31 -42.72
CA LYS A 143 -33.31 -34.67 -44.04
C LYS A 143 -34.26 -33.49 -44.08
N ILE A 144 -33.74 -32.35 -44.51
CA ILE A 144 -34.52 -31.19 -44.91
C ILE A 144 -34.31 -31.03 -46.41
N MET A 145 -35.38 -31.22 -47.16
CA MET A 145 -35.38 -31.27 -48.62
C MET A 145 -36.16 -30.06 -49.15
N LEU A 146 -35.55 -29.31 -50.07
CA LEU A 146 -36.24 -28.27 -50.82
C LEU A 146 -37.23 -28.92 -51.80
N SER A 147 -38.53 -28.84 -51.48
CA SER A 147 -39.61 -29.50 -52.24
C SER A 147 -40.03 -28.67 -53.43
N SER A 148 -40.15 -27.35 -53.24
CA SER A 148 -40.26 -26.41 -54.35
C SER A 148 -39.78 -25.02 -53.95
N MET A 149 -39.22 -24.29 -54.93
CA MET A 149 -39.00 -22.86 -54.79
C MET A 149 -39.36 -22.13 -56.07
N SER A 150 -39.99 -20.98 -55.94
CA SER A 150 -40.18 -20.06 -57.04
C SER A 150 -39.98 -18.61 -56.61
N ILE A 151 -39.20 -17.89 -57.41
CA ILE A 151 -39.00 -16.45 -57.29
C ILE A 151 -39.54 -15.75 -58.53
N VAL A 152 -40.16 -14.60 -58.33
CA VAL A 152 -40.69 -13.75 -59.39
C VAL A 152 -39.95 -12.42 -59.32
N LEU A 153 -39.24 -12.09 -60.38
CA LEU A 153 -38.53 -10.81 -60.51
C LEU A 153 -39.49 -9.70 -60.95
N SER A 154 -39.10 -8.45 -60.75
CA SER A 154 -39.84 -7.25 -61.15
C SER A 154 -40.09 -7.18 -62.66
N SER A 155 -39.24 -7.83 -63.46
CA SER A 155 -39.40 -8.07 -64.90
C SER A 155 -40.54 -9.04 -65.27
N GLY A 156 -41.17 -9.70 -64.29
CA GLY A 156 -42.19 -10.73 -64.50
C GLY A 156 -41.63 -12.12 -64.82
N VAL A 157 -40.30 -12.27 -64.91
CA VAL A 157 -39.64 -13.56 -65.07
C VAL A 157 -39.86 -14.40 -63.82
N ARG A 158 -40.34 -15.64 -64.01
CA ARG A 158 -40.48 -16.66 -62.96
C ARG A 158 -39.34 -17.66 -63.06
N LEU A 159 -38.47 -17.69 -62.06
CA LEU A 159 -37.49 -18.74 -61.89
C LEU A 159 -38.09 -19.78 -60.95
N ARG A 160 -38.01 -21.06 -61.33
CA ARG A 160 -38.48 -22.20 -60.54
C ARG A 160 -37.31 -23.16 -60.39
N LEU A 161 -36.86 -23.37 -59.16
CA LEU A 161 -35.93 -24.44 -58.84
C LEU A 161 -36.73 -25.75 -58.78
N LEU A 162 -36.14 -26.85 -59.27
CA LEU A 162 -36.81 -28.15 -59.29
C LEU A 162 -36.53 -28.90 -57.97
N PRO A 163 -37.40 -29.84 -57.57
CA PRO A 163 -37.18 -30.62 -56.36
C PRO A 163 -35.91 -31.47 -56.53
N GLY A 164 -34.91 -31.26 -55.67
CA GLY A 164 -33.66 -32.03 -55.65
C GLY A 164 -32.36 -31.22 -55.64
N ASP A 165 -32.40 -29.90 -55.89
CA ASP A 165 -31.17 -29.10 -56.01
C ASP A 165 -30.56 -28.68 -54.65
N VAL A 166 -31.32 -28.73 -53.55
CA VAL A 166 -30.79 -28.59 -52.19
C VAL A 166 -31.40 -29.62 -51.24
N SER A 167 -30.54 -30.50 -50.73
CA SER A 167 -30.80 -31.35 -49.56
C SER A 167 -29.82 -30.98 -48.46
N VAL A 168 -30.35 -30.55 -47.31
CA VAL A 168 -29.56 -30.52 -46.06
C VAL A 168 -29.72 -31.88 -45.41
N THR A 169 -28.65 -32.66 -45.41
CA THR A 169 -28.61 -33.91 -44.63
C THR A 169 -27.87 -33.59 -43.34
N VAL A 170 -28.61 -33.62 -42.22
CA VAL A 170 -28.01 -33.59 -40.89
C VAL A 170 -27.46 -34.98 -40.63
N THR A 171 -26.14 -35.10 -40.62
CA THR A 171 -25.43 -36.30 -40.18
C THR A 171 -24.55 -35.91 -39.02
N SER A 172 -24.58 -36.65 -37.92
CA SER A 172 -23.40 -36.69 -37.07
C SER A 172 -22.23 -37.22 -37.93
N SER A 173 -21.09 -36.51 -37.93
CA SER A 173 -19.80 -37.17 -38.12
C SER A 173 -19.75 -38.41 -37.21
N PRO A 174 -19.08 -39.53 -37.56
CA PRO A 174 -18.88 -40.62 -36.60
C PRO A 174 -18.43 -39.98 -35.28
N PRO A 175 -19.13 -40.27 -34.16
CA PRO A 175 -19.01 -39.43 -32.99
C PRO A 175 -17.54 -39.30 -32.65
N PHE A 176 -17.12 -38.06 -32.39
CA PHE A 176 -15.97 -37.85 -31.55
C PHE A 176 -16.38 -38.37 -30.16
N ASP A 177 -16.21 -39.68 -30.03
CA ASP A 177 -16.35 -40.49 -28.83
C ASP A 177 -14.90 -40.65 -28.35
N PRO A 178 -14.35 -39.64 -27.66
CA PRO A 178 -12.98 -39.71 -27.19
C PRO A 178 -12.91 -40.89 -26.24
N ASP A 179 -11.90 -41.73 -26.41
CA ASP A 179 -11.69 -42.89 -25.55
C ASP A 179 -11.66 -42.53 -24.05
N ILE A 180 -11.29 -41.28 -23.74
CA ILE A 180 -11.15 -40.74 -22.40
C ILE A 180 -11.57 -39.27 -22.36
N LEU A 181 -12.46 -38.90 -21.42
CA LEU A 181 -12.89 -37.54 -21.12
C LEU A 181 -12.26 -36.98 -19.84
N VAL A 182 -11.78 -35.74 -19.89
CA VAL A 182 -11.29 -34.97 -18.74
C VAL A 182 -12.16 -33.73 -18.54
N PRO A 183 -12.70 -33.45 -17.33
CA PRO A 183 -12.40 -34.10 -16.05
C PRO A 183 -13.31 -35.31 -15.72
N GLN A 184 -14.16 -35.77 -16.65
CA GLN A 184 -15.24 -36.72 -16.38
C GLN A 184 -14.76 -38.12 -15.94
N ASP A 185 -13.83 -38.72 -16.68
CA ASP A 185 -13.30 -40.06 -16.39
C ASP A 185 -12.07 -39.99 -15.48
N PHE A 186 -11.30 -38.91 -15.59
CA PHE A 186 -10.13 -38.64 -14.76
C PHE A 186 -10.02 -37.15 -14.40
N ALA A 187 -9.68 -36.86 -13.15
CA ALA A 187 -9.61 -35.48 -12.65
C ALA A 187 -8.46 -34.63 -13.24
N THR A 188 -7.43 -35.26 -13.85
CA THR A 188 -6.30 -34.56 -14.47
C THR A 188 -5.92 -35.18 -15.81
N ILE A 189 -5.35 -34.37 -16.70
CA ILE A 189 -4.88 -34.74 -18.04
C ILE A 189 -3.76 -35.78 -17.94
N GLY A 190 -2.82 -35.60 -17.00
CA GLY A 190 -1.71 -36.51 -16.78
C GLY A 190 -2.13 -37.92 -16.34
N GLU A 191 -3.25 -38.06 -15.61
CA GLU A 191 -3.82 -39.38 -15.33
C GLU A 191 -4.47 -40.00 -16.58
N ALA A 192 -5.28 -39.25 -17.31
CA ALA A 192 -5.91 -39.71 -18.55
C ALA A 192 -4.87 -40.26 -19.55
N ILE A 193 -3.82 -39.50 -19.85
CA ILE A 193 -2.76 -39.93 -20.77
C ILE A 193 -2.03 -41.17 -20.24
N ARG A 194 -1.76 -41.26 -18.94
CA ARG A 194 -1.13 -42.45 -18.33
C ARG A 194 -2.00 -43.72 -18.51
N LYS A 195 -3.32 -43.57 -18.60
CA LYS A 195 -4.27 -44.68 -18.80
C LYS A 195 -4.54 -45.02 -20.28
N SER A 196 -4.45 -44.04 -21.16
CA SER A 196 -4.61 -44.20 -22.62
C SER A 196 -3.62 -45.19 -23.25
N THR A 197 -3.95 -45.69 -24.45
CA THR A 197 -3.06 -46.46 -25.34
C THR A 197 -2.87 -45.74 -26.67
N SER A 198 -1.79 -46.06 -27.40
CA SER A 198 -1.56 -45.54 -28.74
C SER A 198 -2.77 -45.79 -29.66
N GLY A 199 -3.13 -44.78 -30.46
CA GLY A 199 -4.34 -44.69 -31.27
C GLY A 199 -5.55 -44.06 -30.57
N GLN A 200 -5.48 -43.78 -29.26
CA GLN A 200 -6.61 -43.21 -28.50
C GLN A 200 -6.56 -41.69 -28.41
N THR A 201 -7.74 -41.08 -28.23
CA THR A 201 -7.89 -39.64 -27.95
C THR A 201 -8.27 -39.38 -26.49
N VAL A 202 -7.52 -38.48 -25.84
CA VAL A 202 -7.90 -37.82 -24.59
C VAL A 202 -8.51 -36.47 -24.93
N PHE A 203 -9.79 -36.28 -24.62
CA PHE A 203 -10.47 -35.00 -24.76
C PHE A 203 -10.57 -34.25 -23.44
N VAL A 204 -10.37 -32.94 -23.48
CA VAL A 204 -10.33 -32.08 -22.31
C VAL A 204 -11.34 -30.94 -22.49
N ALA A 205 -12.35 -30.91 -21.61
CA ALA A 205 -13.37 -29.88 -21.60
C ALA A 205 -12.80 -28.49 -21.26
N ALA A 206 -13.60 -27.44 -21.46
CA ALA A 206 -13.27 -26.08 -21.02
C ALA A 206 -12.92 -26.03 -19.52
N GLY A 207 -11.82 -25.37 -19.16
CA GLY A 207 -11.29 -25.32 -17.79
C GLY A 207 -9.80 -25.00 -17.73
N ILE A 208 -9.30 -24.72 -16.52
CA ILE A 208 -7.87 -24.49 -16.24
C ILE A 208 -7.30 -25.71 -15.54
N TYR A 209 -6.23 -26.26 -16.11
CA TYR A 209 -5.54 -27.47 -15.66
C TYR A 209 -4.11 -27.12 -15.26
N GLU A 210 -3.89 -26.91 -13.96
CA GLU A 210 -2.59 -26.59 -13.37
C GLU A 210 -1.73 -27.87 -13.21
N GLU A 211 -1.14 -28.36 -14.30
CA GLU A 211 -0.26 -29.53 -14.29
C GLU A 211 0.79 -29.53 -15.40
N THR A 212 1.92 -30.20 -15.16
CA THR A 212 2.88 -30.57 -16.22
C THR A 212 2.37 -31.83 -16.93
N VAL A 213 1.91 -31.67 -18.17
CA VAL A 213 1.42 -32.75 -19.03
C VAL A 213 2.61 -33.46 -19.69
N THR A 214 2.65 -34.79 -19.60
CA THR A 214 3.59 -35.62 -20.37
C THR A 214 2.81 -36.54 -21.29
N MET A 215 2.85 -36.24 -22.59
CA MET A 215 2.17 -37.00 -23.63
C MET A 215 2.77 -38.40 -23.82
N LYS A 216 2.00 -39.26 -24.49
CA LYS A 216 2.36 -40.66 -24.79
C LYS A 216 2.31 -40.89 -26.30
N GLU A 217 3.17 -41.80 -26.78
CA GLU A 217 3.32 -42.12 -28.20
C GLU A 217 1.99 -42.55 -28.84
N GLY A 218 1.62 -41.90 -29.94
CA GLY A 218 0.37 -42.13 -30.66
C GLY A 218 -0.92 -41.75 -29.92
N VAL A 219 -0.85 -40.93 -28.85
CA VAL A 219 -2.04 -40.49 -28.11
C VAL A 219 -2.36 -39.05 -28.45
N ASP A 220 -3.54 -38.82 -29.00
CA ASP A 220 -4.03 -37.48 -29.31
C ASP A 220 -4.60 -36.81 -28.05
N LEU A 221 -4.18 -35.58 -27.79
CA LEU A 221 -4.68 -34.73 -26.72
C LEU A 221 -5.39 -33.53 -27.37
N ILE A 222 -6.71 -33.47 -27.19
CA ILE A 222 -7.60 -32.52 -27.86
C ILE A 222 -8.38 -31.73 -26.80
N GLY A 223 -8.27 -30.41 -26.81
CA GLY A 223 -9.08 -29.51 -25.99
C GLY A 223 -10.37 -29.11 -26.71
N GLU A 224 -11.39 -28.78 -25.94
CA GLU A 224 -12.71 -28.34 -26.43
C GLU A 224 -12.62 -27.05 -27.25
N ASP A 225 -11.93 -26.04 -26.71
CA ASP A 225 -11.72 -24.74 -27.34
C ASP A 225 -10.41 -24.15 -26.81
N PRO A 226 -9.47 -23.69 -27.67
CA PRO A 226 -8.16 -23.23 -27.22
C PRO A 226 -8.22 -21.97 -26.36
N VAL A 227 -9.27 -21.14 -26.43
CA VAL A 227 -9.48 -19.96 -25.58
C VAL A 227 -9.90 -20.36 -24.17
N THR A 228 -10.64 -21.46 -24.01
CA THR A 228 -11.26 -21.83 -22.72
C THR A 228 -10.69 -23.10 -22.07
N THR A 229 -10.01 -23.96 -22.82
CA THR A 229 -9.26 -25.13 -22.32
C THR A 229 -7.79 -24.77 -22.15
N ILE A 230 -7.33 -24.61 -20.90
CA ILE A 230 -6.02 -24.05 -20.55
C ILE A 230 -5.16 -25.09 -19.80
N ILE A 231 -3.98 -25.40 -20.33
CA ILE A 231 -2.90 -26.09 -19.61
C ILE A 231 -1.95 -25.02 -19.03
N ASP A 232 -1.86 -24.96 -17.70
CA ASP A 232 -1.01 -24.00 -16.97
C ASP A 232 0.15 -24.74 -16.30
N GLY A 233 1.37 -24.48 -16.73
CA GLY A 233 2.58 -25.15 -16.24
C GLY A 233 3.02 -24.76 -14.82
N GLY A 234 2.38 -23.77 -14.19
CA GLY A 234 2.72 -23.34 -12.82
C GLY A 234 4.16 -22.82 -12.64
N GLY A 235 4.80 -22.35 -13.71
CA GLY A 235 6.22 -21.97 -13.74
C GLY A 235 7.20 -23.12 -14.02
N SER A 236 6.69 -24.35 -14.21
CA SER A 236 7.40 -25.50 -14.75
C SER A 236 6.99 -25.75 -16.20
N ILE A 237 7.69 -26.62 -16.94
CA ILE A 237 7.36 -26.96 -18.33
C ILE A 237 5.92 -27.47 -18.40
N ALA A 238 5.10 -26.89 -19.28
CA ALA A 238 3.66 -27.18 -19.34
C ALA A 238 3.37 -28.49 -20.08
N VAL A 239 3.98 -28.72 -21.26
CA VAL A 239 3.77 -29.95 -22.05
C VAL A 239 5.08 -30.56 -22.55
N PHE A 240 5.31 -31.83 -22.25
CA PHE A 240 6.28 -32.70 -22.94
C PHE A 240 5.55 -33.55 -23.98
N THR A 241 5.98 -33.49 -25.25
CA THR A 241 5.29 -34.18 -26.36
C THR A 241 5.92 -35.54 -26.70
N ALA A 242 5.15 -36.41 -27.36
CA ALA A 242 5.59 -37.73 -27.82
C ALA A 242 5.49 -37.86 -29.36
N ASP A 243 6.08 -38.90 -29.94
CA ASP A 243 5.94 -39.22 -31.36
C ASP A 243 4.53 -39.70 -31.71
N GLU A 244 4.11 -39.50 -32.96
CA GLU A 244 2.79 -39.87 -33.50
C GLU A 244 1.57 -39.27 -32.76
N ALA A 245 1.79 -38.33 -31.83
CA ALA A 245 0.78 -37.72 -30.98
C ALA A 245 0.37 -36.32 -31.48
N THR A 246 -0.92 -35.97 -31.34
CA THR A 246 -1.43 -34.62 -31.59
C THR A 246 -1.62 -33.83 -30.29
N LEU A 247 -1.22 -32.56 -30.26
CA LEU A 247 -1.65 -31.56 -29.28
C LEU A 247 -2.50 -30.50 -30.02
N SER A 248 -3.78 -30.37 -29.67
CA SER A 248 -4.67 -29.43 -30.34
C SER A 248 -5.78 -28.87 -29.45
N GLY A 249 -6.17 -27.61 -29.67
CA GLY A 249 -7.33 -27.02 -28.98
C GLY A 249 -7.04 -26.52 -27.56
N PHE A 250 -5.80 -26.14 -27.24
CA PHE A 250 -5.42 -25.63 -25.92
C PHE A 250 -4.83 -24.21 -25.95
N THR A 251 -5.04 -23.45 -24.87
CA THR A 251 -4.03 -22.50 -24.42
C THR A 251 -3.00 -23.25 -23.58
N VAL A 252 -1.72 -23.17 -23.94
CA VAL A 252 -0.59 -23.68 -23.15
C VAL A 252 0.21 -22.50 -22.64
N ARG A 253 0.28 -22.33 -21.31
CA ARG A 253 0.90 -21.16 -20.69
C ARG A 253 1.74 -21.46 -19.45
N ASN A 254 2.47 -20.44 -18.99
CA ASN A 254 3.23 -20.45 -17.73
C ASN A 254 4.25 -21.60 -17.63
N GLY A 255 4.88 -21.94 -18.77
CA GLY A 255 5.78 -23.08 -18.94
C GLY A 255 7.17 -22.91 -18.30
N GLY A 256 7.39 -21.87 -17.50
CA GLY A 256 8.71 -21.45 -17.06
C GLY A 256 9.66 -21.30 -18.25
N GLY A 257 10.59 -22.24 -18.40
CA GLY A 257 11.54 -22.30 -19.52
C GLY A 257 10.92 -22.58 -20.90
N TYR A 258 9.89 -23.43 -20.99
CA TYR A 258 9.28 -23.89 -22.26
C TYR A 258 7.78 -24.18 -22.08
N ALA A 259 6.91 -23.66 -22.95
CA ALA A 259 5.49 -24.06 -22.96
C ALA A 259 5.33 -25.49 -23.51
N VAL A 260 5.85 -25.75 -24.73
CA VAL A 260 5.75 -27.05 -25.40
C VAL A 260 7.15 -27.57 -25.76
N HIS A 261 7.51 -28.75 -25.22
CA HIS A 261 8.83 -29.35 -25.33
C HIS A 261 8.82 -30.62 -26.21
N ALA A 262 9.20 -30.46 -27.48
CA ALA A 262 9.24 -31.48 -28.53
C ALA A 262 10.69 -31.77 -28.99
N TRP A 263 11.62 -31.94 -28.05
CA TRP A 263 13.07 -31.95 -28.34
C TRP A 263 13.55 -33.19 -29.10
N ILE A 264 12.98 -34.36 -28.81
CA ILE A 264 13.33 -35.66 -29.43
C ILE A 264 12.14 -36.36 -30.09
N SER A 265 10.96 -35.75 -30.04
CA SER A 265 9.70 -36.28 -30.58
C SER A 265 9.15 -35.40 -31.70
N SER A 266 8.39 -36.01 -32.60
CA SER A 266 7.83 -35.40 -33.81
C SER A 266 6.28 -35.40 -33.79
N PRO A 267 5.64 -34.74 -32.80
CA PRO A 267 4.18 -34.60 -32.73
C PRO A 267 3.60 -33.74 -33.85
N THR A 268 2.26 -33.73 -33.94
CA THR A 268 1.50 -32.65 -34.56
C THR A 268 1.05 -31.67 -33.48
N ILE A 269 1.50 -30.42 -33.53
CA ILE A 269 1.08 -29.34 -32.63
C ILE A 269 0.26 -28.36 -33.46
N ARG A 270 -1.06 -28.30 -33.25
CA ARG A 270 -1.94 -27.48 -34.09
C ARG A 270 -3.13 -26.84 -33.38
N ASN A 271 -3.63 -25.71 -33.88
CA ASN A 271 -4.82 -25.05 -33.32
C ASN A 271 -4.68 -24.74 -31.82
N ASN A 272 -3.49 -24.34 -31.37
CA ASN A 272 -3.22 -23.97 -29.97
C ASN A 272 -2.84 -22.49 -29.84
N ILE A 273 -3.03 -21.95 -28.65
CA ILE A 273 -2.48 -20.66 -28.20
C ILE A 273 -1.31 -20.98 -27.26
N ILE A 274 -0.13 -20.42 -27.50
CA ILE A 274 1.10 -20.78 -26.77
C ILE A 274 1.75 -19.51 -26.24
N THR A 275 1.73 -19.31 -24.91
CA THR A 275 2.01 -18.01 -24.30
C THR A 275 2.70 -18.06 -22.93
N GLY A 276 3.12 -16.89 -22.43
CA GLY A 276 3.51 -16.69 -21.03
C GLY A 276 4.67 -17.57 -20.54
N SER A 277 5.60 -17.93 -21.42
CA SER A 277 6.75 -18.80 -21.12
C SER A 277 8.04 -18.20 -21.70
N ASP A 278 9.22 -18.63 -21.26
CA ASP A 278 10.49 -18.16 -21.85
C ASP A 278 10.57 -18.50 -23.34
N ARG A 279 10.09 -19.68 -23.72
CA ARG A 279 9.94 -20.11 -25.12
C ARG A 279 8.61 -20.79 -25.33
N GLY A 280 7.97 -20.53 -26.47
CA GLY A 280 6.72 -21.17 -26.84
C GLY A 280 6.94 -22.65 -27.19
N VAL A 281 7.31 -22.92 -28.44
CA VAL A 281 7.59 -24.30 -28.91
C VAL A 281 9.09 -24.52 -29.04
N VAL A 282 9.60 -25.62 -28.48
CA VAL A 282 11.02 -26.00 -28.54
C VAL A 282 11.18 -27.39 -29.12
N THR A 283 11.92 -27.52 -30.23
CA THR A 283 12.14 -28.80 -30.90
C THR A 283 13.55 -28.98 -31.44
N ASN A 284 13.96 -30.24 -31.63
CA ASN A 284 15.14 -30.67 -32.38
C ASN A 284 14.83 -31.93 -33.22
N ALA A 285 13.55 -32.14 -33.56
CA ALA A 285 13.06 -33.31 -34.28
C ALA A 285 12.36 -32.90 -35.60
N ARG A 286 11.26 -33.56 -35.96
CA ARG A 286 10.48 -33.28 -37.19
C ARG A 286 8.98 -33.08 -36.92
N PRO A 287 8.57 -32.30 -35.91
CA PRO A 287 7.15 -32.04 -35.67
C PRO A 287 6.50 -31.28 -36.83
N VAL A 288 5.18 -31.41 -36.92
CA VAL A 288 4.33 -30.44 -37.63
C VAL A 288 3.84 -29.43 -36.59
N ILE A 289 4.14 -28.16 -36.81
CA ILE A 289 3.69 -27.03 -35.99
C ILE A 289 2.83 -26.17 -36.92
N ALA A 290 1.50 -26.33 -36.87
CA ALA A 290 0.60 -25.72 -37.84
C ALA A 290 -0.57 -24.98 -37.18
N ASN A 291 -1.02 -23.84 -37.71
CA ASN A 291 -2.24 -23.15 -37.26
C ASN A 291 -2.23 -22.79 -35.75
N ASN A 292 -1.06 -22.50 -35.16
CA ASN A 292 -0.96 -22.06 -33.75
C ASN A 292 -0.79 -20.55 -33.66
N ILE A 293 -1.32 -19.94 -32.60
CA ILE A 293 -0.95 -18.58 -32.19
C ILE A 293 0.11 -18.65 -31.10
N ILE A 294 1.28 -18.05 -31.33
CA ILE A 294 2.44 -18.13 -30.44
C ILE A 294 2.85 -16.71 -30.05
N THR A 295 2.52 -16.30 -28.83
CA THR A 295 2.55 -14.90 -28.40
C THR A 295 3.06 -14.70 -26.99
N GLY A 296 3.64 -13.54 -26.67
CA GLY A 296 4.04 -13.19 -25.30
C GLY A 296 5.13 -14.07 -24.68
N ASN A 297 5.86 -14.88 -25.45
CA ASN A 297 6.94 -15.73 -24.93
C ASN A 297 8.25 -14.93 -24.84
N THR A 298 8.86 -14.85 -23.65
CA THR A 298 9.80 -13.78 -23.29
C THR A 298 11.11 -13.78 -24.09
N ILE A 299 11.59 -14.95 -24.57
CA ILE A 299 12.87 -15.10 -25.27
C ILE A 299 12.68 -15.53 -26.74
N ILE A 300 11.86 -16.55 -27.03
CA ILE A 300 11.66 -17.05 -28.41
C ILE A 300 10.24 -17.62 -28.60
N GLY A 301 9.55 -17.29 -29.69
CA GLY A 301 8.29 -17.95 -30.07
C GLY A 301 8.49 -19.44 -30.40
N ILE A 302 9.19 -19.75 -31.50
CA ILE A 302 9.60 -21.12 -31.87
C ILE A 302 11.13 -21.24 -31.88
N TYR A 303 11.69 -22.16 -31.10
CA TYR A 303 13.11 -22.50 -31.13
C TYR A 303 13.35 -23.90 -31.71
N VAL A 304 14.05 -23.96 -32.85
CA VAL A 304 14.51 -25.20 -33.47
C VAL A 304 16.01 -25.34 -33.22
N GLY A 305 16.37 -26.25 -32.32
CA GLY A 305 17.77 -26.55 -31.98
C GLY A 305 18.47 -27.43 -33.02
N ASN A 306 19.76 -27.67 -32.77
CA ASN A 306 20.52 -28.76 -33.38
C ASN A 306 21.32 -29.45 -32.26
N ASN A 307 21.00 -30.72 -32.02
CA ASN A 307 21.75 -31.61 -31.17
C ASN A 307 22.70 -32.45 -32.03
N SER A 308 24.00 -32.24 -31.86
CA SER A 308 25.05 -33.01 -32.56
C SER A 308 25.06 -34.52 -32.23
N ALA A 309 24.29 -34.96 -31.23
CA ALA A 309 24.07 -36.38 -30.92
C ALA A 309 22.84 -36.99 -31.64
N SER A 310 22.02 -36.20 -32.34
CA SER A 310 20.89 -36.72 -33.13
C SER A 310 21.39 -37.33 -34.44
N PRO A 311 21.02 -38.58 -34.77
CA PRO A 311 21.36 -39.19 -36.07
C PRO A 311 20.56 -38.60 -37.24
N VAL A 312 19.49 -37.85 -36.95
CA VAL A 312 18.61 -37.22 -37.95
C VAL A 312 18.67 -35.71 -37.77
N SER A 313 18.98 -34.98 -38.85
CA SER A 313 18.92 -33.52 -38.84
C SER A 313 17.47 -33.04 -38.67
N PRO A 314 17.19 -32.11 -37.74
CA PRO A 314 15.86 -31.54 -37.54
C PRO A 314 15.35 -30.87 -38.81
N HIS A 315 14.10 -31.18 -39.15
CA HIS A 315 13.36 -30.66 -40.32
C HIS A 315 11.87 -30.58 -39.93
N PRO A 316 11.47 -29.65 -39.04
CA PRO A 316 10.06 -29.41 -38.75
C PRO A 316 9.32 -28.82 -39.97
N VAL A 317 8.01 -29.01 -39.98
CA VAL A 317 7.09 -28.22 -40.82
C VAL A 317 6.47 -27.17 -39.90
N ILE A 318 6.64 -25.90 -40.23
CA ILE A 318 6.09 -24.75 -39.51
C ILE A 318 5.20 -24.02 -40.52
N ALA A 319 3.88 -24.21 -40.40
CA ALA A 319 2.90 -23.75 -41.38
C ALA A 319 1.78 -22.90 -40.77
N ASN A 320 1.33 -21.84 -41.43
CA ASN A 320 0.10 -21.11 -41.05
C ASN A 320 0.05 -20.59 -39.59
N ASN A 321 1.20 -20.39 -38.93
CA ASN A 321 1.22 -19.94 -37.53
C ASN A 321 1.25 -18.41 -37.45
N LEU A 322 0.58 -17.88 -36.43
CA LEU A 322 0.63 -16.46 -36.07
C LEU A 322 1.61 -16.28 -34.90
N ILE A 323 2.82 -15.80 -35.17
CA ILE A 323 3.95 -15.76 -34.23
C ILE A 323 4.28 -14.30 -33.91
N VAL A 324 3.61 -13.76 -32.90
CA VAL A 324 3.49 -12.31 -32.70
C VAL A 324 3.81 -11.86 -31.28
N ARG A 325 4.28 -10.62 -31.09
CA ARG A 325 4.48 -10.01 -29.75
C ARG A 325 5.33 -10.83 -28.77
N ASN A 326 6.22 -11.69 -29.23
CA ASN A 326 7.21 -12.33 -28.34
C ASN A 326 8.32 -11.30 -28.07
N PRO A 327 8.62 -10.92 -26.80
CA PRO A 327 9.64 -9.90 -26.51
C PRO A 327 11.05 -10.20 -27.03
N GLY A 328 11.34 -11.45 -27.39
CA GLY A 328 12.55 -11.84 -28.10
C GLY A 328 12.32 -12.15 -29.59
N THR A 329 12.80 -13.31 -30.05
CA THR A 329 12.81 -13.67 -31.49
C THR A 329 11.54 -14.45 -31.86
N GLY A 330 10.94 -14.18 -33.03
CA GLY A 330 9.77 -14.94 -33.50
C GLY A 330 10.08 -16.43 -33.70
N ILE A 331 10.91 -16.74 -34.70
CA ILE A 331 11.45 -18.09 -34.94
C ILE A 331 12.98 -18.04 -34.90
N PHE A 332 13.62 -18.94 -34.14
CA PHE A 332 15.08 -19.15 -34.21
C PHE A 332 15.41 -20.58 -34.59
N MET A 333 16.04 -20.77 -35.76
CA MET A 333 16.55 -22.05 -36.24
C MET A 333 18.08 -22.11 -36.10
N SER A 334 18.55 -22.84 -35.10
CA SER A 334 19.97 -23.01 -34.79
C SER A 334 20.54 -24.31 -35.37
N GLY A 335 20.76 -24.35 -36.67
CA GLY A 335 21.42 -25.44 -37.38
C GLY A 335 20.49 -26.51 -37.93
N ALA A 336 19.22 -26.17 -38.14
CA ALA A 336 18.16 -27.06 -38.60
C ALA A 336 17.78 -26.82 -40.07
N GLY A 337 17.30 -27.86 -40.74
CA GLY A 337 16.51 -27.73 -41.96
C GLY A 337 15.04 -27.54 -41.62
N GLY A 338 14.16 -27.61 -42.62
CA GLY A 338 12.71 -27.57 -42.42
C GLY A 338 11.95 -26.77 -43.48
N THR A 339 10.65 -26.63 -43.24
CA THR A 339 9.69 -25.97 -44.15
C THR A 339 8.95 -24.91 -43.36
N LEU A 340 9.05 -23.65 -43.78
CA LEU A 340 8.40 -22.47 -43.20
C LEU A 340 7.49 -21.86 -44.26
N ILE A 341 6.20 -22.14 -44.17
CA ILE A 341 5.21 -21.75 -45.18
C ILE A 341 4.06 -20.98 -44.53
N ASN A 342 3.58 -19.92 -45.16
CA ASN A 342 2.37 -19.21 -44.75
C ASN A 342 2.37 -18.75 -43.28
N ASN A 343 3.52 -18.46 -42.64
CA ASN A 343 3.50 -17.93 -41.27
C ASN A 343 3.38 -16.41 -41.28
N THR A 344 2.67 -15.84 -40.31
CA THR A 344 2.69 -14.40 -40.02
C THR A 344 3.53 -14.15 -38.78
N ILE A 345 4.68 -13.49 -38.94
CA ILE A 345 5.67 -13.27 -37.88
C ILE A 345 5.81 -11.76 -37.63
N ASP A 346 5.02 -11.23 -36.69
CA ASP A 346 4.80 -9.79 -36.54
C ASP A 346 5.14 -9.23 -35.15
N SER A 347 5.70 -8.01 -35.10
CA SER A 347 5.87 -7.24 -33.86
C SER A 347 6.63 -7.95 -32.73
N ASN A 348 7.61 -8.80 -33.06
CA ASN A 348 8.48 -9.43 -32.06
C ASN A 348 9.66 -8.50 -31.67
N GLY A 349 10.10 -8.57 -30.42
CA GLY A 349 11.10 -7.66 -29.83
C GLY A 349 12.56 -7.86 -30.27
N SER A 350 12.80 -8.77 -31.21
CA SER A 350 14.11 -9.06 -31.81
C SER A 350 13.95 -9.32 -33.32
N TYR A 351 14.56 -10.37 -33.86
CA TYR A 351 14.38 -10.79 -35.26
C TYR A 351 13.01 -11.45 -35.44
N GLY A 352 12.43 -11.34 -36.65
CA GLY A 352 11.29 -12.16 -37.03
C GLY A 352 11.71 -13.63 -37.18
N LEU A 353 12.56 -13.90 -38.17
CA LEU A 353 13.18 -15.19 -38.42
C LEU A 353 14.71 -15.10 -38.30
N TRP A 354 15.29 -15.82 -37.35
CA TRP A 354 16.74 -15.97 -37.22
C TRP A 354 17.18 -17.37 -37.66
N LEU A 355 18.08 -17.42 -38.63
CA LEU A 355 18.65 -18.63 -39.22
C LEU A 355 20.15 -18.69 -38.91
N ARG A 356 20.62 -19.86 -38.49
CA ARG A 356 22.04 -20.16 -38.29
C ARG A 356 22.34 -21.54 -38.82
N ALA A 357 23.42 -21.73 -39.59
CA ALA A 357 23.83 -23.07 -40.03
C ALA A 357 25.15 -23.53 -39.37
N PRO A 358 25.39 -24.86 -39.25
CA PRO A 358 26.64 -25.44 -38.74
C PRO A 358 27.68 -25.61 -39.88
N ARG A 359 28.81 -26.30 -39.64
CA ARG A 359 29.91 -26.37 -40.62
C ARG A 359 29.69 -27.36 -41.79
N ASP A 360 28.78 -28.33 -41.65
CA ASP A 360 28.51 -29.35 -42.69
C ASP A 360 27.20 -29.02 -43.43
N LEU A 361 27.33 -28.22 -44.50
CA LEU A 361 26.23 -27.41 -45.05
C LEU A 361 25.41 -28.08 -46.18
N ALA A 362 26.01 -29.02 -46.91
CA ALA A 362 25.48 -29.51 -48.19
C ALA A 362 24.15 -30.31 -48.09
N SER A 363 23.84 -30.87 -46.93
CA SER A 363 22.62 -31.66 -46.69
C SER A 363 21.46 -30.84 -46.11
N LEU A 364 21.71 -29.61 -45.64
CA LEU A 364 20.65 -28.77 -45.06
C LEU A 364 19.69 -28.32 -46.16
N ARG A 365 18.38 -28.45 -45.89
CA ARG A 365 17.30 -27.99 -46.78
C ARG A 365 16.39 -27.07 -45.99
N LEU A 366 16.21 -25.84 -46.46
CA LEU A 366 15.25 -24.90 -45.89
C LEU A 366 14.33 -24.38 -46.99
N ASP A 367 13.03 -24.50 -46.78
CA ASP A 367 12.03 -23.96 -47.70
C ASP A 367 11.25 -22.86 -46.98
N ILE A 368 11.44 -21.61 -47.40
CA ILE A 368 10.85 -20.41 -46.79
C ILE A 368 10.04 -19.72 -47.87
N ARG A 369 8.72 -19.94 -47.88
CA ARG A 369 7.81 -19.32 -48.87
C ARG A 369 6.55 -18.79 -48.23
N ASN A 370 5.93 -17.81 -48.87
CA ASN A 370 4.60 -17.32 -48.55
C ASN A 370 4.43 -16.75 -47.13
N ASN A 371 5.52 -16.45 -46.41
CA ASN A 371 5.45 -15.90 -45.06
C ASN A 371 5.31 -14.37 -45.10
N LEU A 372 4.57 -13.82 -44.15
CA LEU A 372 4.64 -12.41 -43.78
C LEU A 372 5.58 -12.26 -42.59
N VAL A 373 6.55 -11.35 -42.66
CA VAL A 373 7.42 -11.04 -41.52
C VAL A 373 7.55 -9.54 -41.38
N THR A 374 6.85 -8.96 -40.41
CA THR A 374 6.61 -7.52 -40.36
C THR A 374 6.82 -6.91 -38.98
N ASN A 375 7.12 -5.61 -38.92
CA ASN A 375 7.15 -4.84 -37.67
C ASN A 375 8.10 -5.34 -36.55
N ASN A 376 9.03 -6.26 -36.84
CA ASN A 376 9.94 -6.80 -35.82
C ASN A 376 11.08 -5.80 -35.49
N GLN A 377 11.54 -5.78 -34.24
CA GLN A 377 12.48 -4.76 -33.74
C GLN A 377 13.91 -4.87 -34.29
N ARG A 378 14.29 -6.01 -34.90
CA ARG A 378 15.56 -6.18 -35.61
C ARG A 378 15.33 -6.43 -37.10
N PHE A 379 16.03 -7.41 -37.68
CA PHE A 379 15.83 -7.78 -39.08
C PHE A 379 14.62 -8.71 -39.21
N GLY A 380 13.87 -8.59 -40.31
CA GLY A 380 12.81 -9.52 -40.66
C GLY A 380 13.36 -10.94 -40.79
N VAL A 381 14.36 -11.13 -41.65
CA VAL A 381 15.13 -12.38 -41.76
C VAL A 381 16.62 -12.14 -41.57
N GLN A 382 17.20 -12.74 -40.53
CA GLN A 382 18.64 -12.73 -40.24
C GLN A 382 19.25 -14.11 -40.50
N ALA A 383 20.28 -14.21 -41.33
CA ALA A 383 21.07 -15.43 -41.47
C ALA A 383 22.47 -15.30 -40.86
N TYR A 384 23.10 -16.42 -40.48
CA TYR A 384 24.50 -16.45 -40.01
C TYR A 384 25.18 -17.77 -40.36
N LYS A 385 26.38 -17.69 -40.98
CA LYS A 385 27.16 -18.83 -41.50
C LYS A 385 26.33 -19.73 -42.43
N PHE A 386 25.56 -19.11 -43.31
CA PHE A 386 24.51 -19.74 -44.09
C PHE A 386 24.92 -20.06 -45.55
N ASP A 387 26.16 -19.76 -45.91
CA ASP A 387 26.73 -20.04 -47.23
C ASP A 387 26.70 -21.55 -47.54
N GLY A 388 26.19 -21.94 -48.70
CA GLY A 388 26.18 -23.35 -49.13
C GLY A 388 25.06 -24.23 -48.53
N VAL A 389 24.16 -23.65 -47.73
CA VAL A 389 22.82 -24.24 -47.49
C VAL A 389 22.09 -24.38 -48.83
N GLN A 390 21.15 -25.32 -48.95
CA GLN A 390 20.19 -25.34 -50.06
C GLN A 390 18.85 -24.81 -49.58
N GLN A 391 18.65 -23.51 -49.73
CA GLN A 391 17.43 -22.81 -49.40
C GLN A 391 16.58 -22.46 -50.63
N THR A 392 15.26 -22.47 -50.46
CA THR A 392 14.41 -21.48 -51.15
C THR A 392 14.01 -20.41 -50.14
N ASN A 393 14.15 -19.16 -50.55
CA ASN A 393 13.55 -18.01 -49.89
C ASN A 393 12.89 -17.24 -51.05
N ASP A 394 11.59 -17.40 -51.27
CA ASP A 394 10.87 -16.82 -52.41
C ASP A 394 9.39 -16.66 -52.08
N TYR A 395 8.72 -15.67 -52.71
CA TYR A 395 7.32 -15.34 -52.41
C TYR A 395 7.06 -15.01 -50.92
N ASN A 396 7.94 -14.29 -50.22
CA ASN A 396 7.64 -13.80 -48.86
C ASN A 396 7.40 -12.28 -48.89
N ASN A 397 6.59 -11.73 -47.98
CA ASN A 397 6.51 -10.27 -47.78
C ASN A 397 7.18 -9.89 -46.46
N ILE A 398 8.33 -9.22 -46.55
CA ILE A 398 9.14 -8.84 -45.38
C ILE A 398 9.21 -7.32 -45.34
N TRP A 399 8.55 -6.69 -44.36
CA TRP A 399 8.30 -5.24 -44.39
C TRP A 399 8.26 -4.57 -43.01
N ASN A 400 8.82 -3.36 -42.93
CA ASN A 400 8.84 -2.49 -41.75
C ASN A 400 9.55 -3.13 -40.54
N ASN A 401 10.56 -3.96 -40.78
CA ASN A 401 11.42 -4.48 -39.71
C ASN A 401 12.54 -3.46 -39.40
N ASN A 402 12.67 -3.07 -38.13
CA ASN A 402 13.38 -1.84 -37.71
C ASN A 402 14.90 -1.83 -38.03
N SER A 403 15.59 -2.97 -38.07
CA SER A 403 16.99 -3.03 -38.55
C SER A 403 17.12 -3.27 -40.06
N GLY A 404 16.03 -3.56 -40.76
CA GLY A 404 15.96 -3.88 -42.18
C GLY A 404 15.30 -5.23 -42.47
N GLU A 405 14.98 -5.51 -43.73
CA GLU A 405 14.17 -6.69 -44.07
C GLU A 405 14.99 -7.99 -44.08
N TYR A 406 16.17 -7.97 -44.67
CA TYR A 406 17.05 -9.14 -44.79
C TYR A 406 18.49 -8.81 -44.39
N ASN A 407 19.18 -9.75 -43.74
CA ASN A 407 20.62 -9.66 -43.47
C ASN A 407 21.33 -11.00 -43.67
N LEU A 408 22.41 -10.98 -44.47
CA LEU A 408 23.23 -12.14 -44.85
C LEU A 408 22.46 -13.27 -45.57
N ILE A 409 21.30 -12.96 -46.17
CA ILE A 409 20.50 -13.83 -47.02
C ILE A 409 19.80 -13.00 -48.10
N ASP A 410 19.73 -13.50 -49.33
CA ASP A 410 19.02 -12.85 -50.43
C ASP A 410 17.50 -13.00 -50.27
N ALA A 411 16.74 -11.95 -50.63
CA ALA A 411 15.30 -11.88 -50.43
C ALA A 411 14.48 -12.97 -51.15
N GLY A 412 14.99 -13.50 -52.26
CA GLY A 412 14.19 -14.18 -53.28
C GLY A 412 13.90 -13.28 -54.47
N ARG A 413 13.40 -13.87 -55.56
CA ARG A 413 13.11 -13.13 -56.81
C ARG A 413 11.68 -12.60 -56.84
N ARG A 414 10.77 -13.26 -56.13
CA ARG A 414 9.33 -13.01 -56.09
C ARG A 414 8.85 -12.56 -54.71
N SER A 415 9.72 -12.58 -53.71
CA SER A 415 9.47 -11.91 -52.44
C SER A 415 9.32 -10.40 -52.65
N ILE A 416 8.47 -9.79 -51.83
CA ILE A 416 8.19 -8.36 -51.83
C ILE A 416 8.53 -7.74 -50.46
N SER A 417 8.50 -6.41 -50.41
CA SER A 417 8.61 -5.65 -49.17
C SER A 417 7.64 -4.48 -49.27
N LYS A 418 6.42 -4.70 -48.80
CA LYS A 418 5.33 -3.73 -48.83
C LYS A 418 4.41 -3.94 -47.63
N ASP A 419 3.74 -2.87 -47.22
CA ASP A 419 2.69 -2.93 -46.20
C ASP A 419 1.68 -4.03 -46.55
N PRO A 420 1.50 -5.07 -45.72
CA PRO A 420 0.54 -6.13 -45.97
C PRO A 420 -0.91 -5.66 -45.80
N LEU A 421 -1.18 -4.46 -45.28
CA LEU A 421 -2.52 -3.92 -45.04
C LEU A 421 -3.38 -4.89 -44.22
N TYR A 422 -2.93 -5.24 -43.02
CA TYR A 422 -3.73 -6.03 -42.08
C TYR A 422 -5.00 -5.28 -41.65
N ALA A 423 -6.06 -6.02 -41.28
CA ALA A 423 -7.35 -5.44 -40.89
C ALA A 423 -7.33 -4.70 -39.54
N ASN A 424 -6.80 -5.33 -38.48
CA ASN A 424 -6.54 -4.70 -37.19
C ASN A 424 -5.20 -5.20 -36.59
N PRO A 425 -4.06 -4.80 -37.18
CA PRO A 425 -2.76 -5.19 -36.67
C PRO A 425 -2.40 -4.45 -35.39
N LEU A 426 -1.66 -5.13 -34.54
CA LEU A 426 -1.01 -4.50 -33.39
C LEU A 426 0.03 -3.47 -33.84
N THR A 427 -0.33 -2.19 -33.78
CA THR A 427 0.62 -1.12 -34.04
C THR A 427 1.59 -0.97 -32.85
N VAL A 428 2.88 -0.85 -33.15
CA VAL A 428 3.99 -0.82 -32.17
C VAL A 428 3.99 0.46 -31.30
N SER A 429 2.99 1.34 -31.45
CA SER A 429 2.92 2.68 -30.85
C SER A 429 1.61 2.96 -30.10
N ALA A 430 0.89 1.94 -29.63
CA ALA A 430 -0.29 2.10 -28.79
C ALA A 430 0.08 2.57 -27.36
N THR A 431 0.59 3.80 -27.22
CA THR A 431 0.96 4.45 -25.94
C THR A 431 -0.25 4.89 -25.11
N LYS A 432 -1.41 4.24 -25.29
CA LYS A 432 -2.64 4.43 -24.53
C LYS A 432 -3.66 3.34 -24.87
N LEU A 433 -3.51 2.16 -24.28
CA LEU A 433 -4.61 1.19 -24.19
C LEU A 433 -5.52 1.62 -23.04
N SER A 434 -6.84 1.57 -23.26
CA SER A 434 -7.86 2.04 -22.31
C SER A 434 -8.46 0.87 -21.51
N GLN A 435 -8.96 1.15 -20.30
CA GLN A 435 -9.40 0.18 -19.27
C GLN A 435 -10.65 -0.66 -19.62
N THR A 436 -10.99 -0.85 -20.90
CA THR A 436 -12.21 -1.55 -21.34
C THR A 436 -12.04 -2.44 -22.55
N ASP A 437 -10.89 -2.39 -23.25
CA ASP A 437 -10.85 -2.85 -24.64
C ASP A 437 -10.27 -4.28 -24.73
N THR A 438 -11.15 -5.25 -24.94
CA THR A 438 -10.77 -6.55 -25.52
C THR A 438 -10.52 -6.34 -27.01
N GLU A 439 -9.34 -5.85 -27.38
CA GLU A 439 -8.99 -5.73 -28.79
C GLU A 439 -8.79 -7.11 -29.43
N GLU A 440 -9.71 -7.46 -30.33
CA GLU A 440 -9.57 -8.58 -31.25
C GLU A 440 -8.48 -8.22 -32.27
N PHE A 441 -7.38 -8.98 -32.28
CA PHE A 441 -6.25 -8.72 -33.17
C PHE A 441 -6.45 -9.46 -34.47
N ASP A 442 -6.60 -8.69 -35.55
CA ASP A 442 -6.95 -9.21 -36.86
C ASP A 442 -5.81 -9.01 -37.86
N TYR A 443 -5.13 -10.12 -38.13
CA TYR A 443 -4.04 -10.22 -39.10
C TYR A 443 -4.51 -10.75 -40.47
N THR A 444 -5.82 -10.78 -40.73
CA THR A 444 -6.34 -10.96 -42.09
C THR A 444 -5.94 -9.78 -42.99
N LEU A 445 -5.89 -10.02 -44.29
CA LEU A 445 -5.46 -9.05 -45.28
C LEU A 445 -6.65 -8.22 -45.77
N LEU A 446 -6.55 -6.89 -45.71
CA LEU A 446 -7.57 -6.00 -46.25
C LEU A 446 -7.62 -6.06 -47.79
N PRO A 447 -8.80 -5.81 -48.39
CA PRO A 447 -8.94 -5.68 -49.83
C PRO A 447 -7.94 -4.69 -50.43
N GLY A 448 -7.15 -5.14 -51.40
CA GLY A 448 -6.07 -4.36 -52.01
C GLY A 448 -4.69 -4.52 -51.36
N SER A 449 -4.56 -5.39 -50.36
CA SER A 449 -3.26 -5.86 -49.84
C SER A 449 -2.36 -6.36 -50.98
N PRO A 450 -1.06 -6.01 -50.99
CA PRO A 450 -0.08 -6.56 -51.93
C PRO A 450 0.31 -8.00 -51.61
N SER A 451 -0.21 -8.58 -50.52
CA SER A 451 0.01 -9.96 -50.10
C SER A 451 -1.07 -10.93 -50.60
N ILE A 452 -2.21 -10.41 -51.07
CA ILE A 452 -3.30 -11.21 -51.67
C ILE A 452 -2.89 -11.68 -53.06
N ASP A 453 -3.21 -12.94 -53.42
CA ASP A 453 -2.92 -13.58 -54.73
C ASP A 453 -1.42 -13.56 -55.13
N ALA A 454 -0.52 -13.31 -54.17
CA ALA A 454 0.88 -12.93 -54.43
C ALA A 454 1.93 -13.98 -54.00
N GLY A 455 1.51 -15.07 -53.36
CA GLY A 455 2.34 -16.21 -53.00
C GLY A 455 2.63 -17.17 -54.16
N ASP A 456 3.15 -18.35 -53.83
CA ASP A 456 3.48 -19.38 -54.82
C ASP A 456 2.21 -20.00 -55.45
N SER A 457 2.08 -19.87 -56.76
CA SER A 457 0.91 -20.34 -57.52
C SER A 457 0.87 -21.86 -57.79
N ALA A 458 1.75 -22.64 -57.17
CA ALA A 458 1.71 -24.10 -57.27
C ALA A 458 0.41 -24.65 -56.64
N SER A 459 -0.15 -25.71 -57.22
CA SER A 459 -1.46 -26.25 -56.82
C SER A 459 -1.55 -26.72 -55.36
N ILE A 460 -0.40 -26.96 -54.71
CA ILE A 460 -0.29 -27.38 -53.31
C ILE A 460 -0.30 -26.22 -52.30
N PHE A 461 -0.29 -24.98 -52.79
CA PHE A 461 -0.33 -23.77 -51.97
C PHE A 461 -1.57 -22.92 -52.25
N LYS A 462 -2.45 -23.31 -53.16
CA LYS A 462 -3.67 -22.53 -53.45
C LYS A 462 -4.53 -22.38 -52.19
N ASP A 463 -5.15 -21.22 -52.05
CA ASP A 463 -6.17 -20.97 -51.04
C ASP A 463 -7.38 -21.88 -51.20
N THR A 464 -8.19 -21.96 -50.14
CA THR A 464 -9.38 -22.81 -50.04
C THR A 464 -10.40 -22.56 -51.17
N ASP A 465 -10.44 -21.35 -51.74
CA ASP A 465 -11.29 -20.97 -52.88
C ASP A 465 -10.68 -21.33 -54.25
N GLY A 466 -9.42 -21.79 -54.27
CA GLY A 466 -8.68 -22.17 -55.45
C GLY A 466 -7.93 -21.04 -56.16
N THR A 467 -7.76 -19.85 -55.56
CA THR A 467 -6.96 -18.74 -56.09
C THR A 467 -5.44 -18.98 -55.92
N THR A 468 -4.59 -17.95 -55.99
CA THR A 468 -3.14 -18.06 -55.75
C THR A 468 -2.85 -17.74 -54.30
N ASN A 469 -2.01 -18.55 -53.64
CA ASN A 469 -1.69 -18.43 -52.21
C ASN A 469 -1.61 -16.98 -51.68
N ASP A 470 -2.51 -16.58 -50.80
CA ASP A 470 -2.35 -15.40 -49.95
C ASP A 470 -1.17 -15.57 -48.99
N MET A 471 -0.24 -14.60 -48.93
CA MET A 471 0.90 -14.73 -48.03
C MET A 471 0.49 -14.53 -46.56
N GLY A 472 0.92 -15.40 -45.66
CA GLY A 472 0.67 -15.32 -44.21
C GLY A 472 -0.26 -16.40 -43.65
N ALA A 473 -0.51 -16.32 -42.34
CA ALA A 473 -1.22 -17.35 -41.55
C ALA A 473 -2.63 -17.68 -42.04
N TYR A 474 -3.27 -16.73 -42.72
CA TYR A 474 -4.63 -16.84 -43.26
C TYR A 474 -4.68 -17.30 -44.72
N GLY A 475 -3.54 -17.73 -45.30
CA GLY A 475 -3.48 -18.19 -46.68
C GLY A 475 -3.07 -19.66 -46.87
N GLY A 476 -3.22 -20.15 -48.10
CA GLY A 476 -2.99 -21.53 -48.53
C GLY A 476 -4.15 -22.50 -48.26
N PRO A 477 -3.94 -23.82 -48.40
CA PRO A 477 -5.02 -24.80 -48.33
C PRO A 477 -5.48 -25.10 -46.89
N ASP A 478 -4.65 -24.82 -45.89
CA ASP A 478 -4.85 -25.16 -44.47
C ASP A 478 -4.92 -23.88 -43.59
N GLN A 479 -5.53 -22.81 -44.10
CA GLN A 479 -5.57 -21.46 -43.49
C GLN A 479 -5.92 -21.49 -41.98
N LEU A 480 -5.38 -20.54 -41.21
CA LEU A 480 -5.83 -20.28 -39.85
C LEU A 480 -7.28 -19.76 -39.88
N THR A 481 -8.24 -20.56 -39.41
CA THR A 481 -9.68 -20.24 -39.48
C THR A 481 -10.24 -19.50 -38.27
N THR A 482 -9.41 -19.21 -37.26
CA THR A 482 -9.80 -18.53 -36.03
C THR A 482 -9.22 -17.12 -35.95
N SER A 483 -10.06 -16.13 -35.66
CA SER A 483 -9.59 -14.87 -35.08
C SER A 483 -9.11 -15.14 -33.64
N PHE A 484 -8.17 -14.35 -33.14
CA PHE A 484 -7.62 -14.57 -31.80
C PHE A 484 -7.54 -13.29 -30.97
N THR A 485 -8.20 -13.33 -29.81
CA THR A 485 -8.09 -12.29 -28.78
C THR A 485 -6.95 -12.65 -27.83
N VAL A 486 -5.83 -11.93 -27.91
CA VAL A 486 -4.73 -12.11 -26.94
C VAL A 486 -5.14 -11.45 -25.63
N ALA A 487 -5.33 -12.24 -24.57
CA ALA A 487 -5.42 -11.69 -23.23
C ALA A 487 -4.11 -10.97 -22.87
N ILE A 488 -4.17 -9.64 -22.71
CA ILE A 488 -3.08 -8.83 -22.19
C ILE A 488 -3.25 -8.67 -20.68
N ALA A 489 -2.15 -8.68 -19.91
CA ALA A 489 -2.21 -8.41 -18.49
C ALA A 489 -2.63 -6.95 -18.27
N ASP A 490 -3.56 -6.71 -17.34
CA ASP A 490 -4.00 -5.38 -16.94
C ASP A 490 -3.92 -5.24 -15.42
N ILE A 491 -3.85 -4.00 -14.93
CA ILE A 491 -3.63 -3.67 -13.53
C ILE A 491 -4.43 -2.44 -13.12
N HIS A 492 -5.18 -2.58 -12.03
CA HIS A 492 -5.94 -1.49 -11.42
C HIS A 492 -5.61 -1.37 -9.93
N ALA A 493 -4.95 -0.27 -9.55
CA ALA A 493 -4.80 0.14 -8.16
C ALA A 493 -6.01 0.96 -7.70
N SER A 494 -6.56 0.66 -6.52
CA SER A 494 -7.81 1.26 -6.02
C SER A 494 -7.69 2.73 -5.59
N VAL A 495 -6.49 3.30 -5.63
CA VAL A 495 -6.17 4.69 -5.28
C VAL A 495 -5.05 5.18 -6.20
N SER A 496 -4.85 6.50 -6.30
CA SER A 496 -3.66 7.14 -6.89
C SER A 496 -2.79 7.89 -5.87
N ALA A 497 -3.26 8.00 -4.62
CA ALA A 497 -2.56 8.64 -3.52
C ALA A 497 -2.98 8.04 -2.17
N LEU A 498 -2.11 8.11 -1.18
CA LEU A 498 -2.38 7.80 0.22
C LEU A 498 -1.94 8.97 1.10
N ASP A 499 -2.90 9.57 1.80
CA ASP A 499 -2.64 10.59 2.82
C ASP A 499 -2.77 9.95 4.21
N PHE A 500 -1.67 9.86 4.93
CA PHE A 500 -1.61 9.30 6.29
C PHE A 500 -2.02 10.32 7.37
N GLY A 501 -2.31 11.56 6.97
CA GLY A 501 -2.65 12.63 7.89
C GLY A 501 -1.48 12.95 8.82
N GLN A 502 -1.79 13.14 10.10
CA GLN A 502 -0.79 13.43 11.13
C GLN A 502 -0.37 12.16 11.88
N ALA A 503 0.92 12.01 12.14
CA ALA A 503 1.47 10.98 13.01
C ALA A 503 2.62 11.55 13.85
N PHE A 504 2.75 11.11 15.10
CA PHE A 504 3.88 11.50 15.94
C PHE A 504 5.19 10.91 15.40
N ALA A 505 6.31 11.60 15.62
CA ALA A 505 7.63 11.05 15.35
C ALA A 505 7.82 9.69 16.06
N ASP A 506 8.44 8.74 15.38
CA ASP A 506 8.62 7.32 15.74
C ASP A 506 7.34 6.50 15.97
N ALA A 507 6.14 7.08 15.79
CA ALA A 507 4.89 6.33 15.71
C ALA A 507 4.72 5.67 14.33
N VAL A 508 3.84 4.67 14.27
CA VAL A 508 3.59 3.89 13.04
C VAL A 508 2.12 3.99 12.67
N SER A 509 1.84 4.43 11.44
CA SER A 509 0.51 4.43 10.82
C SER A 509 0.52 3.57 9.57
N SER A 510 -0.58 2.88 9.27
CA SER A 510 -0.67 2.02 8.08
C SER A 510 -2.00 2.24 7.35
N GLN A 511 -1.94 2.23 6.02
CA GLN A 511 -3.10 2.22 5.13
C GLN A 511 -2.98 1.08 4.14
N THR A 512 -4.12 0.60 3.65
CA THR A 512 -4.17 -0.45 2.63
C THR A 512 -4.86 0.06 1.37
N PHE A 513 -4.34 -0.36 0.22
CA PHE A 513 -5.01 -0.21 -1.06
C PHE A 513 -4.98 -1.54 -1.82
N ARG A 514 -5.85 -1.71 -2.81
CA ARG A 514 -5.99 -2.97 -3.54
C ARG A 514 -5.46 -2.85 -4.95
N ILE A 515 -4.70 -3.85 -5.37
CA ILE A 515 -4.35 -4.12 -6.76
C ILE A 515 -5.27 -5.23 -7.27
N THR A 516 -5.88 -5.02 -8.43
CA THR A 516 -6.78 -5.96 -9.12
C THR A 516 -6.21 -6.29 -10.48
N ASN A 517 -6.29 -7.56 -10.89
CA ASN A 517 -6.10 -7.98 -12.28
C ASN A 517 -7.48 -8.21 -12.93
N PRO A 518 -8.01 -7.24 -13.70
CA PRO A 518 -9.31 -7.40 -14.36
C PRO A 518 -9.24 -8.23 -15.65
N SER A 519 -8.04 -8.56 -16.14
CA SER A 519 -7.83 -9.22 -17.44
C SER A 519 -7.87 -10.76 -17.36
N GLN A 520 -7.77 -11.41 -18.52
CA GLN A 520 -7.68 -12.88 -18.66
C GLN A 520 -6.23 -13.42 -18.70
N ALA A 521 -5.23 -12.57 -18.51
CA ALA A 521 -3.82 -12.96 -18.42
C ALA A 521 -3.26 -12.76 -17.01
N THR A 522 -2.26 -13.56 -16.63
CA THR A 522 -1.61 -13.43 -15.32
C THR A 522 -0.84 -12.11 -15.22
N LEU A 523 -1.24 -11.27 -14.26
CA LEU A 523 -0.51 -10.07 -13.88
C LEU A 523 0.62 -10.46 -12.93
N SER A 524 1.85 -10.07 -13.24
CA SER A 524 3.03 -10.26 -12.41
C SER A 524 3.54 -8.90 -11.97
N VAL A 525 3.46 -8.61 -10.67
CA VAL A 525 4.04 -7.43 -10.02
C VAL A 525 5.44 -7.82 -9.54
N THR A 526 6.47 -7.29 -10.21
CA THR A 526 7.87 -7.69 -10.01
C THR A 526 8.54 -6.96 -8.86
N ASN A 527 8.13 -5.73 -8.59
CA ASN A 527 8.68 -4.88 -7.55
C ASN A 527 7.66 -3.81 -7.11
N ILE A 528 7.58 -3.53 -5.82
CA ILE A 528 6.93 -2.35 -5.24
C ILE A 528 7.96 -1.69 -4.35
N SER A 529 8.29 -0.43 -4.64
CA SER A 529 9.35 0.30 -3.96
C SER A 529 9.00 1.78 -3.81
N VAL A 530 9.59 2.44 -2.81
CA VAL A 530 9.34 3.86 -2.50
C VAL A 530 10.59 4.67 -2.81
N PHE A 531 10.41 5.78 -3.51
CA PHE A 531 11.47 6.70 -3.94
C PHE A 531 11.07 8.16 -3.71
N GLY A 532 12.08 9.04 -3.80
CA GLY A 532 11.94 10.47 -3.52
C GLY A 532 12.33 10.82 -2.09
N ASP A 533 11.97 12.03 -1.68
CA ASP A 533 12.20 12.54 -0.34
C ASP A 533 11.44 11.69 0.70
N ASN A 534 11.94 11.65 1.94
CA ASN A 534 11.37 10.90 3.07
C ASN A 534 11.09 9.41 2.80
N SER A 535 11.62 8.80 1.74
CA SER A 535 11.31 7.43 1.32
C SER A 535 11.65 6.36 2.37
N THR A 536 12.58 6.63 3.28
CA THR A 536 12.90 5.77 4.44
C THR A 536 11.84 5.80 5.55
N GLU A 537 10.95 6.80 5.54
CA GLU A 537 9.84 6.98 6.48
C GLU A 537 8.56 6.28 5.96
N PHE A 538 8.61 5.66 4.77
CA PHE A 538 7.53 4.86 4.20
C PHE A 538 8.02 3.46 3.82
N SER A 539 7.13 2.46 3.92
CA SER A 539 7.41 1.09 3.47
C SER A 539 6.15 0.40 2.96
N ALA A 540 6.29 -0.57 2.07
CA ALA A 540 5.16 -1.30 1.49
C ALA A 540 5.35 -2.81 1.57
N THR A 541 4.26 -3.57 1.75
CA THR A 541 4.30 -5.04 1.75
C THR A 541 2.96 -5.64 1.26
N PRO A 542 2.98 -6.76 0.50
CA PRO A 542 4.15 -7.42 -0.10
C PRO A 542 4.79 -6.59 -1.21
N VAL A 543 6.07 -6.88 -1.54
CA VAL A 543 6.82 -6.15 -2.59
C VAL A 543 6.79 -6.81 -3.97
N SER A 544 6.36 -8.07 -4.08
CA SER A 544 6.17 -8.75 -5.37
C SER A 544 5.20 -9.93 -5.22
N PHE A 545 4.45 -10.23 -6.29
CA PHE A 545 3.45 -11.30 -6.35
C PHE A 545 2.92 -11.45 -7.79
N SER A 546 2.19 -12.52 -8.05
CA SER A 546 1.33 -12.66 -9.24
C SER A 546 -0.15 -12.66 -8.84
N LEU A 547 -1.01 -12.31 -9.80
CA LEU A 547 -2.47 -12.39 -9.74
C LEU A 547 -2.99 -13.07 -11.01
N GLN A 548 -3.75 -14.14 -10.83
CA GLN A 548 -4.52 -14.77 -11.90
C GLN A 548 -5.72 -13.90 -12.31
N PRO A 549 -6.42 -14.24 -13.42
CA PRO A 549 -7.59 -13.49 -13.88
C PRO A 549 -8.65 -13.24 -12.81
N GLY A 550 -9.03 -11.98 -12.61
CA GLY A 550 -10.01 -11.56 -11.62
C GLY A 550 -9.50 -11.54 -10.17
N GLU A 551 -8.26 -11.97 -9.88
CA GLU A 551 -7.71 -11.94 -8.53
C GLU A 551 -7.33 -10.53 -8.06
N THR A 552 -7.21 -10.39 -6.74
CA THR A 552 -6.82 -9.14 -6.08
C THR A 552 -5.74 -9.37 -5.01
N LYS A 553 -4.94 -8.33 -4.74
CA LYS A 553 -4.02 -8.25 -3.60
C LYS A 553 -4.22 -6.93 -2.88
N ASP A 554 -4.39 -6.96 -1.57
CA ASP A 554 -4.25 -5.76 -0.75
C ASP A 554 -2.76 -5.53 -0.44
N ILE A 555 -2.30 -4.29 -0.60
CA ILE A 555 -0.95 -3.82 -0.28
C ILE A 555 -1.04 -2.91 0.94
N THR A 556 -0.28 -3.23 1.98
CA THR A 556 -0.16 -2.38 3.17
C THR A 556 1.02 -1.44 2.99
N VAL A 557 0.75 -0.14 3.04
CA VAL A 557 1.77 0.91 3.11
C VAL A 557 1.80 1.46 4.52
N THR A 558 2.99 1.58 5.08
CA THR A 558 3.26 2.00 6.46
C THR A 558 4.09 3.27 6.45
N PHE A 559 3.64 4.26 7.21
CA PHE A 559 4.28 5.55 7.45
C PHE A 559 4.81 5.62 8.89
N SER A 560 6.09 5.96 9.02
CA SER A 560 6.82 6.10 10.27
C SER A 560 7.68 7.37 10.23
N PRO A 561 7.10 8.56 10.50
CA PRO A 561 7.86 9.80 10.45
C PRO A 561 8.93 9.87 11.53
N THR A 562 10.07 10.49 11.23
CA THR A 562 11.23 10.59 12.16
C THR A 562 11.51 12.01 12.63
N SER A 563 10.78 13.00 12.11
CA SER A 563 10.94 14.42 12.41
C SER A 563 9.64 15.17 12.10
N ASP A 564 9.53 16.43 12.54
CA ASP A 564 8.38 17.27 12.25
C ASP A 564 8.23 17.64 10.75
N GLY A 565 7.04 18.09 10.39
CA GLY A 565 6.74 18.64 9.06
C GLY A 565 6.19 17.63 8.05
N GLU A 566 5.83 18.15 6.88
CA GLU A 566 5.27 17.40 5.76
C GLU A 566 6.31 16.41 5.19
N LYS A 567 5.87 15.17 4.95
CA LYS A 567 6.64 14.07 4.37
C LYS A 567 5.94 13.66 3.08
N THR A 568 6.65 13.73 1.96
CA THR A 568 6.10 13.39 0.63
C THR A 568 7.01 12.42 -0.08
N SER A 569 6.46 11.31 -0.57
CA SER A 569 7.22 10.27 -1.28
C SER A 569 6.40 9.65 -2.40
N LEU A 570 7.02 8.82 -3.23
CA LEU A 570 6.37 8.17 -4.37
C LEU A 570 6.56 6.65 -4.31
N LEU A 571 5.46 5.91 -4.30
CA LEU A 571 5.48 4.45 -4.40
C LEU A 571 5.27 4.03 -5.85
N THR A 572 6.21 3.25 -6.40
CA THR A 572 6.18 2.76 -7.79
C THR A 572 5.96 1.25 -7.80
N ILE A 573 5.08 0.78 -8.68
CA ILE A 573 4.69 -0.62 -8.87
C ILE A 573 5.13 -1.07 -10.27
N GLU A 574 6.13 -1.94 -10.36
CA GLU A 574 6.60 -2.53 -11.61
C GLU A 574 5.80 -3.80 -11.94
N HIS A 575 5.36 -3.95 -13.19
CA HIS A 575 4.51 -5.06 -13.63
C HIS A 575 4.68 -5.42 -15.12
N ASN A 576 4.12 -6.56 -15.52
CA ASN A 576 4.09 -7.03 -16.92
C ASN A 576 2.93 -6.49 -17.79
N ALA A 577 2.00 -5.71 -17.24
CA ALA A 577 0.96 -5.05 -18.04
C ALA A 577 1.59 -4.02 -19.03
N PRO A 578 1.05 -3.84 -20.25
CA PRO A 578 1.65 -3.01 -21.30
C PRO A 578 1.33 -1.51 -21.13
N VAL A 579 1.44 -1.01 -19.90
CA VAL A 579 1.25 0.38 -19.50
C VAL A 579 2.44 0.85 -18.67
N ASP A 580 2.61 2.16 -18.49
CA ASP A 580 3.65 2.70 -17.61
C ASP A 580 3.46 2.19 -16.16
N PRO A 581 4.54 2.04 -15.36
CA PRO A 581 4.45 1.63 -13.97
C PRO A 581 3.46 2.49 -13.17
N ILE A 582 2.62 1.87 -12.32
CA ILE A 582 1.71 2.63 -11.47
C ILE A 582 2.50 3.39 -10.40
N GLU A 583 2.24 4.68 -10.30
CA GLU A 583 2.76 5.57 -9.26
C GLU A 583 1.64 5.96 -8.28
N ILE A 584 1.91 5.84 -6.98
CA ILE A 584 1.02 6.22 -5.88
C ILE A 584 1.72 7.31 -5.05
N ALA A 585 1.15 8.51 -5.01
CA ALA A 585 1.68 9.59 -4.17
C ALA A 585 1.47 9.28 -2.68
N LEU A 586 2.51 9.39 -1.87
CA LEU A 586 2.45 9.21 -0.42
C LEU A 586 2.62 10.56 0.27
N THR A 587 1.68 10.92 1.15
CA THR A 587 1.76 12.14 1.96
C THR A 587 1.48 11.84 3.43
N GLY A 588 2.11 12.59 4.33
CA GLY A 588 1.83 12.55 5.75
C GLY A 588 2.53 13.71 6.45
N THR A 589 2.16 14.02 7.69
CA THR A 589 2.79 15.08 8.50
C THR A 589 3.33 14.46 9.78
N GLY A 590 4.65 14.56 9.97
CA GLY A 590 5.28 14.25 11.24
C GLY A 590 5.00 15.34 12.27
N ILE A 591 4.63 14.95 13.49
CA ILE A 591 4.51 15.84 14.64
C ILE A 591 5.59 15.46 15.66
N GLU A 592 6.54 16.37 15.90
CA GLU A 592 7.44 16.26 17.05
C GLU A 592 6.72 16.76 18.31
N VAL A 593 6.68 15.95 19.37
CA VAL A 593 6.12 16.33 20.66
C VAL A 593 7.24 16.79 21.59
N GLN A 594 7.44 18.10 21.68
CA GLN A 594 8.32 18.70 22.68
C GLN A 594 7.66 18.58 24.07
N VAL A 595 8.08 17.58 24.83
CA VAL A 595 7.63 17.33 26.20
C VAL A 595 8.63 17.84 27.23
N VAL A 596 8.13 18.59 28.20
CA VAL A 596 8.94 19.21 29.25
C VAL A 596 8.28 19.01 30.60
N SER A 597 9.05 18.61 31.61
CA SER A 597 8.61 18.66 33.00
C SER A 597 8.60 20.12 33.47
N ASN A 598 7.55 20.49 34.19
CA ASN A 598 7.41 21.80 34.82
C ASN A 598 7.44 21.63 36.36
N ILE A 599 7.78 22.69 37.09
CA ILE A 599 7.71 22.77 38.55
C ILE A 599 6.72 23.87 38.92
N VAL A 600 5.69 23.53 39.69
CA VAL A 600 4.75 24.51 40.24
C VAL A 600 4.89 24.52 41.75
N VAL A 601 5.06 25.73 42.31
CA VAL A 601 5.05 25.99 43.74
C VAL A 601 3.96 27.05 43.98
N PRO A 602 2.74 26.67 44.41
CA PRO A 602 1.61 27.58 44.49
C PRO A 602 1.85 28.76 45.44
N ASP A 603 2.52 28.51 46.56
CA ASP A 603 2.79 29.52 47.59
C ASP A 603 4.11 30.25 47.32
N SER A 604 4.02 31.48 46.83
CA SER A 604 5.18 32.38 46.69
C SER A 604 5.63 33.01 48.01
N THR A 605 4.86 32.85 49.10
CA THR A 605 5.18 33.34 50.44
C THR A 605 4.56 32.45 51.53
N LEU A 606 5.35 32.11 52.56
CA LEU A 606 4.86 31.48 53.79
C LEU A 606 5.02 32.47 54.96
N ASP A 607 3.90 32.86 55.56
CA ASP A 607 3.87 33.70 56.76
C ASP A 607 3.53 32.86 57.99
N PHE A 608 4.51 32.73 58.89
CA PHE A 608 4.40 32.02 60.15
C PHE A 608 3.74 32.87 61.25
N GLY A 609 3.47 34.14 60.98
CA GLY A 609 2.90 35.07 61.94
C GLY A 609 3.81 35.27 63.15
N SER A 610 3.19 35.49 64.32
CA SER A 610 3.90 35.73 65.57
C SER A 610 4.08 34.44 66.37
N VAL A 611 5.33 34.09 66.68
CA VAL A 611 5.73 32.86 67.38
C VAL A 611 6.61 33.21 68.57
N ASN A 612 6.27 32.73 69.76
CA ASN A 612 7.06 32.97 70.97
C ASN A 612 8.47 32.36 70.83
N VAL A 613 9.49 33.07 71.32
CA VAL A 613 10.87 32.58 71.32
C VAL A 613 10.95 31.22 72.04
N GLY A 614 11.69 30.28 71.45
CA GLY A 614 11.77 28.90 71.93
C GLY A 614 10.60 27.98 71.54
N SER A 615 9.48 28.55 71.06
CA SER A 615 8.40 27.79 70.40
C SER A 615 8.69 27.64 68.90
N GLU A 616 7.93 26.78 68.23
CA GLU A 616 8.04 26.55 66.79
C GLU A 616 6.66 26.42 66.13
N VAL A 617 6.55 26.90 64.89
CA VAL A 617 5.36 26.73 64.03
C VAL A 617 5.82 26.13 62.70
N ALA A 618 5.06 25.15 62.21
CA ALA A 618 5.32 24.44 60.97
C ALA A 618 4.18 24.68 59.97
N LEU A 619 4.53 24.95 58.71
CA LEU A 619 3.60 25.10 57.60
C LEU A 619 3.97 24.12 56.49
N GLY A 620 2.95 23.63 55.78
CA GLY A 620 3.13 22.84 54.56
C GLY A 620 3.46 23.74 53.37
N LEU A 621 4.24 23.22 52.43
CA LEU A 621 4.51 23.81 51.12
C LEU A 621 4.39 22.71 50.07
N THR A 622 3.41 22.81 49.17
CA THR A 622 3.25 21.86 48.08
C THR A 622 4.18 22.22 46.92
N ILE A 623 4.90 21.21 46.42
CA ILE A 623 5.63 21.29 45.15
C ILE A 623 5.01 20.27 44.21
N GLU A 624 4.61 20.71 43.02
CA GLU A 624 3.87 19.91 42.06
C GLU A 624 4.72 19.66 40.81
N ASN A 625 4.64 18.43 40.29
CA ASN A 625 5.07 18.07 38.94
C ASN A 625 3.80 17.88 38.10
N PRO A 626 3.17 18.95 37.57
CA PRO A 626 1.87 18.88 36.89
C PRO A 626 1.87 18.08 35.58
N GLY A 627 2.99 17.47 35.19
CA GLY A 627 3.09 16.65 33.99
C GLY A 627 3.19 17.47 32.71
N LEU A 628 2.43 17.06 31.70
CA LEU A 628 2.60 17.49 30.31
C LEU A 628 2.09 18.91 30.05
N GLN A 629 3.00 19.86 29.83
CA GLN A 629 2.70 21.06 29.02
C GLN A 629 3.06 20.81 27.56
N ILE A 630 2.03 20.67 26.72
CA ILE A 630 2.16 20.51 25.27
C ILE A 630 2.29 21.91 24.63
N PHE A 631 3.49 22.26 24.16
CA PHE A 631 3.78 23.63 23.71
C PHE A 631 3.45 23.93 22.23
N SER A 632 3.14 22.90 21.43
CA SER A 632 3.06 23.00 19.96
C SER A 632 1.85 22.35 19.29
N VAL A 633 0.98 21.64 20.01
CA VAL A 633 -0.18 20.94 19.45
C VAL A 633 -1.47 21.50 20.04
N SER A 634 -2.42 21.91 19.19
CA SER A 634 -3.74 22.33 19.68
C SER A 634 -4.51 21.09 20.17
N LEU A 635 -5.30 21.25 21.23
CA LEU A 635 -6.18 20.18 21.73
C LEU A 635 -7.20 19.68 20.67
N SER A 636 -7.44 20.47 19.61
CA SER A 636 -8.20 20.05 18.43
C SER A 636 -7.54 18.92 17.63
N ASP A 637 -6.20 18.90 17.61
CA ASP A 637 -5.42 18.06 16.69
C ASP A 637 -5.21 16.67 17.30
N ILE A 638 -5.07 16.62 18.64
CA ILE A 638 -4.99 15.39 19.44
C ILE A 638 -6.25 14.53 19.29
N ALA A 639 -7.42 15.17 19.15
CA ALA A 639 -8.71 14.48 19.02
C ALA A 639 -8.89 13.73 17.67
N LEU A 640 -8.07 14.03 16.66
CA LEU A 640 -8.15 13.40 15.34
C LEU A 640 -7.38 12.08 15.24
N LEU A 641 -6.49 11.78 16.19
CA LEU A 641 -5.50 10.69 16.15
C LEU A 641 -6.01 9.32 16.64
N GLY A 642 -7.31 9.04 16.52
CA GLY A 642 -7.88 7.70 16.73
C GLY A 642 -7.74 7.09 18.14
N GLY A 643 -7.37 7.88 19.15
CA GLY A 643 -7.27 7.44 20.55
C GLY A 643 -5.91 6.90 20.99
N LEU A 644 -4.87 6.95 20.13
CA LEU A 644 -3.49 6.74 20.55
C LEU A 644 -2.91 8.02 21.16
N VAL A 645 -3.41 8.39 22.34
CA VAL A 645 -2.65 9.29 23.24
C VAL A 645 -1.37 8.55 23.60
N PRO A 646 -0.17 9.09 23.34
CA PRO A 646 1.07 8.44 23.76
C PRO A 646 1.02 8.28 25.27
N THR A 647 1.02 7.03 25.74
CA THR A 647 1.06 6.76 27.18
C THR A 647 2.36 7.34 27.73
N VAL A 648 2.28 7.97 28.91
CA VAL A 648 3.38 8.69 29.57
C VAL A 648 4.71 7.91 29.58
N SER A 649 4.64 6.58 29.64
CA SER A 649 5.76 5.64 29.54
C SER A 649 6.56 5.66 28.24
N THR A 650 5.97 6.08 27.11
CA THR A 650 6.60 6.07 25.78
C THR A 650 7.47 7.29 25.51
N LEU A 651 7.28 8.36 26.27
CA LEU A 651 7.91 9.67 26.04
C LEU A 651 9.23 9.87 26.84
N GLY A 652 9.75 8.81 27.48
CA GLY A 652 11.04 8.83 28.18
C GLY A 652 11.14 9.82 29.35
N LEU A 653 10.00 10.27 29.86
CA LEU A 653 9.89 11.37 30.83
C LEU A 653 10.55 11.00 32.16
N ALA A 654 11.49 11.82 32.61
CA ALA A 654 12.16 11.67 33.89
C ALA A 654 11.40 12.41 35.02
N ASP A 655 11.40 11.83 36.21
CA ASP A 655 10.84 12.45 37.42
C ASP A 655 11.46 13.84 37.68
N LEU A 656 10.62 14.78 38.16
CA LEU A 656 11.09 16.07 38.62
C LEU A 656 11.96 15.87 39.87
N SER A 657 13.26 16.08 39.72
CA SER A 657 14.25 15.90 40.78
C SER A 657 14.52 17.23 41.45
N ILE A 658 14.08 17.35 42.71
CA ILE A 658 14.46 18.46 43.59
C ILE A 658 15.86 18.16 44.12
N LEU A 659 16.83 18.97 43.71
CA LEU A 659 18.27 18.76 43.92
C LEU A 659 18.72 19.24 45.31
N SER A 660 18.20 20.38 45.76
CA SER A 660 18.36 20.91 47.11
C SER A 660 17.24 21.90 47.47
N VAL A 661 16.76 21.85 48.72
CA VAL A 661 15.94 22.91 49.34
C VAL A 661 16.68 23.51 50.52
N THR A 662 16.87 24.84 50.54
CA THR A 662 17.63 25.56 51.58
C THR A 662 16.95 26.87 51.99
N SER A 663 17.11 27.27 53.26
CA SER A 663 16.71 28.59 53.78
C SER A 663 17.92 29.51 53.92
N SER A 664 17.74 30.81 53.71
CA SER A 664 18.76 31.83 53.94
C SER A 664 18.92 32.28 55.41
N ASP A 665 17.98 31.94 56.32
CA ASP A 665 18.08 32.19 57.76
C ASP A 665 17.84 30.87 58.53
N PRO A 666 18.72 30.46 59.46
CA PRO A 666 18.60 29.21 60.22
C PRO A 666 17.38 29.15 61.16
N ALA A 667 16.69 30.28 61.41
CA ALA A 667 15.40 30.28 62.10
C ALA A 667 14.29 29.56 61.31
N PHE A 668 14.46 29.34 60.00
CA PHE A 668 13.58 28.52 59.18
C PHE A 668 14.30 27.25 58.73
N THR A 669 13.66 26.09 58.94
CA THR A 669 14.20 24.76 58.62
C THR A 669 13.22 23.97 57.75
N VAL A 670 13.70 22.95 57.02
CA VAL A 670 12.88 22.11 56.13
C VAL A 670 12.98 20.63 56.52
N SER A 671 11.87 19.90 56.41
CA SER A 671 11.80 18.48 56.77
C SER A 671 12.58 17.57 55.82
N ILE A 672 12.58 17.89 54.52
CA ILE A 672 13.36 17.19 53.49
C ILE A 672 14.02 18.21 52.55
N SER A 673 15.23 17.90 52.09
CA SER A 673 16.02 18.79 51.23
C SER A 673 16.31 18.24 49.83
N LYS A 674 16.06 16.95 49.57
CA LYS A 674 16.29 16.32 48.25
C LYS A 674 15.34 15.14 48.05
N PHE A 675 14.62 15.11 46.92
CA PHE A 675 13.63 14.08 46.59
C PHE A 675 13.26 14.13 45.10
N GLY A 676 12.54 13.13 44.62
CA GLY A 676 11.93 13.12 43.28
C GLY A 676 10.41 13.17 43.38
N ILE A 677 9.77 13.85 42.45
CA ILE A 677 8.31 13.92 42.29
C ILE A 677 7.97 13.25 40.95
N PRO A 678 7.26 12.11 40.93
CA PRO A 678 6.77 11.49 39.71
C PRO A 678 5.85 12.42 38.91
N LEU A 679 5.55 12.06 37.67
CA LEU A 679 4.66 12.83 36.80
C LEU A 679 3.22 12.84 37.33
N GLU A 680 2.57 14.00 37.25
CA GLU A 680 1.20 14.25 37.74
C GLU A 680 1.03 14.10 39.27
N GLU A 681 2.14 13.94 40.00
CA GLU A 681 2.17 13.86 41.47
C GLU A 681 2.62 15.18 42.11
N SER A 682 2.40 15.27 43.42
CA SER A 682 2.85 16.39 44.25
C SER A 682 3.55 15.89 45.51
N GLN A 683 4.45 16.71 46.05
CA GLN A 683 5.09 16.47 47.33
C GLN A 683 4.91 17.69 48.23
N GLU A 684 4.19 17.52 49.32
CA GLU A 684 4.16 18.48 50.42
C GLU A 684 5.46 18.35 51.23
N ILE A 685 6.16 19.47 51.45
CA ILE A 685 7.28 19.57 52.40
C ILE A 685 6.87 20.42 53.59
N THR A 686 7.50 20.20 54.74
CA THR A 686 7.23 21.00 55.95
C THR A 686 8.35 22.01 56.14
N VAL A 687 7.98 23.29 56.25
CA VAL A 687 8.88 24.38 56.61
C VAL A 687 8.55 24.80 58.05
N THR A 688 9.55 24.88 58.93
CA THR A 688 9.37 25.17 60.36
C THR A 688 10.12 26.43 60.76
N PHE A 689 9.40 27.42 61.30
CA PHE A 689 9.96 28.63 61.90
C PHE A 689 10.13 28.46 63.42
N LYS A 690 11.35 28.72 63.91
CA LYS A 690 11.73 28.66 65.31
C LYS A 690 12.57 29.89 65.68
N PRO A 691 11.95 30.99 66.14
CA PRO A 691 12.68 32.19 66.53
C PRO A 691 13.49 31.95 67.82
N THR A 692 14.74 32.40 67.81
CA THR A 692 15.66 32.37 68.96
C THR A 692 15.84 33.73 69.64
N VAL A 693 15.29 34.79 69.05
CA VAL A 693 15.33 36.19 69.52
C VAL A 693 14.02 36.88 69.13
N SER A 694 13.68 37.98 69.79
CA SER A 694 12.51 38.80 69.44
C SER A 694 12.70 39.52 68.09
N GLY A 695 11.58 39.94 67.48
CA GLY A 695 11.57 40.77 66.27
C GLY A 695 11.25 40.05 64.96
N SER A 696 11.10 40.82 63.88
CA SER A 696 10.72 40.31 62.56
C SER A 696 11.87 39.59 61.86
N LYS A 697 11.56 38.43 61.29
CA LYS A 697 12.45 37.59 60.47
C LYS A 697 11.90 37.46 59.06
N SER A 698 12.79 37.53 58.08
CA SER A 698 12.47 37.19 56.70
C SER A 698 13.64 36.45 56.05
N ALA A 699 13.32 35.45 55.24
CA ALA A 699 14.29 34.61 54.54
C ALA A 699 13.79 34.24 53.15
N ILE A 700 14.67 33.70 52.33
CA ILE A 700 14.33 33.08 51.05
C ILE A 700 14.55 31.57 51.20
N LEU A 701 13.54 30.79 50.80
CA LEU A 701 13.64 29.36 50.57
C LEU A 701 13.97 29.11 49.10
N SER A 702 15.15 28.60 48.80
CA SER A 702 15.59 28.29 47.43
C SER A 702 15.44 26.79 47.15
N ILE A 703 14.75 26.46 46.05
CA ILE A 703 14.42 25.12 45.59
C ILE A 703 15.13 24.90 44.24
N GLU A 704 16.24 24.16 44.25
CA GLU A 704 16.97 23.78 43.04
C GLU A 704 16.35 22.53 42.39
N HIS A 705 16.19 22.52 41.07
CA HIS A 705 15.49 21.44 40.34
C HIS A 705 16.12 21.14 38.96
N ASN A 706 15.67 20.05 38.32
CA ASN A 706 16.09 19.65 36.97
C ASN A 706 15.07 19.98 35.85
N ALA A 707 13.92 20.62 36.15
CA ALA A 707 12.96 21.02 35.12
C ALA A 707 13.63 21.89 34.03
N PRO A 708 13.64 21.48 32.74
CA PRO A 708 14.58 22.01 31.75
C PRO A 708 14.29 23.43 31.27
N ASN A 709 13.04 23.89 31.38
CA ASN A 709 12.60 25.20 30.88
C ASN A 709 12.31 26.23 31.99
N GLU A 710 12.39 25.83 33.26
CA GLU A 710 12.16 26.73 34.40
C GLU A 710 13.46 27.24 35.01
N LYS A 711 13.40 28.43 35.63
CA LYS A 711 14.57 29.02 36.28
C LYS A 711 14.82 28.40 37.65
N THR A 712 15.87 27.59 37.73
CA THR A 712 16.41 27.10 39.01
C THR A 712 17.32 28.17 39.67
N PRO A 713 17.21 28.42 40.99
CA PRO A 713 16.18 27.91 41.90
C PRO A 713 14.85 28.68 41.81
N VAL A 714 13.75 27.97 42.08
CA VAL A 714 12.48 28.59 42.46
C VAL A 714 12.61 29.12 43.90
N ASN A 715 12.14 30.34 44.15
CA ASN A 715 12.29 31.02 45.45
C ASN A 715 10.94 31.31 46.09
N VAL A 716 10.77 30.90 47.36
CA VAL A 716 9.61 31.22 48.21
C VAL A 716 10.05 32.17 49.32
N THR A 717 9.27 33.23 49.57
CA THR A 717 9.57 34.18 50.66
C THR A 717 9.08 33.61 51.98
N LEU A 718 9.90 33.63 53.02
CA LEU A 718 9.52 33.24 54.38
C LEU A 718 9.43 34.49 55.26
N THR A 719 8.39 34.59 56.09
CA THR A 719 8.23 35.67 57.08
C THR A 719 7.72 35.14 58.41
N GLY A 720 8.12 35.79 59.51
CA GLY A 720 7.60 35.50 60.84
C GLY A 720 8.13 36.51 61.86
N VAL A 721 7.53 36.56 63.06
CA VAL A 721 7.93 37.46 64.14
C VAL A 721 8.20 36.64 65.40
N GLY A 722 9.43 36.72 65.92
CA GLY A 722 9.77 36.20 67.24
C GLY A 722 9.15 37.08 68.32
N LEU A 723 8.40 36.49 69.25
CA LEU A 723 7.82 37.19 70.40
C LEU A 723 8.58 36.86 71.69
N ALA A 724 9.15 37.88 72.34
CA ALA A 724 9.73 37.79 73.68
C ALA A 724 9.86 39.17 74.35
N PRO A 725 9.85 39.23 75.69
CA PRO A 725 10.42 40.36 76.42
C PRO A 725 11.95 40.30 76.34
N ASP A 726 12.60 41.45 76.50
CA ASP A 726 14.07 41.59 76.45
C ASP A 726 14.44 42.74 77.41
N ILE A 727 15.16 42.43 78.49
CA ILE A 727 15.42 43.31 79.64
C ILE A 727 16.75 44.07 79.51
N ASP A 728 16.67 45.37 79.24
CA ASP A 728 17.84 46.25 79.18
C ASP A 728 17.93 47.19 80.39
N LEU A 729 19.14 47.33 80.95
CA LEU A 729 19.40 48.19 82.11
C LEU A 729 20.28 49.37 81.72
N ALA A 730 19.75 50.59 81.88
CA ALA A 730 20.44 51.83 81.56
C ALA A 730 21.66 52.15 82.46
N SER A 731 22.01 51.29 83.42
CA SER A 731 23.12 51.48 84.36
C SER A 731 23.67 50.13 84.82
N SER A 732 24.97 49.90 84.60
CA SER A 732 25.67 48.66 84.97
C SER A 732 26.09 48.56 86.44
N SER A 733 25.83 49.59 87.24
CA SER A 733 26.02 49.62 88.71
C SER A 733 25.27 50.82 89.32
N LEU A 734 25.02 50.80 90.62
CA LEU A 734 24.51 51.95 91.37
C LEU A 734 25.48 52.36 92.47
N THR A 735 26.00 53.58 92.39
CA THR A 735 26.89 54.16 93.39
C THR A 735 26.20 55.31 94.13
N PHE A 736 26.16 55.19 95.45
CA PHE A 736 25.53 56.15 96.37
C PHE A 736 26.52 57.21 96.88
N GLY A 737 27.83 56.94 96.76
CA GLY A 737 28.88 57.84 97.23
C GLY A 737 29.04 57.80 98.75
N SER A 738 29.46 58.92 99.33
CA SER A 738 29.59 59.07 100.78
C SER A 738 28.29 59.56 101.39
N VAL A 739 27.69 58.75 102.27
CA VAL A 739 26.45 59.07 102.99
C VAL A 739 26.75 59.04 104.49
N LEU A 740 26.22 60.03 105.23
CA LEU A 740 26.44 60.12 106.66
C LEU A 740 25.74 58.98 107.41
N GLU A 741 26.36 58.51 108.49
CA GLU A 741 25.77 57.48 109.35
C GLU A 741 24.38 57.91 109.87
N GLY A 742 23.36 57.10 109.61
CA GLY A 742 21.96 57.36 109.95
C GLY A 742 21.15 58.14 108.90
N GLU A 743 21.80 58.75 107.89
CA GLU A 743 21.12 59.35 106.74
C GLU A 743 20.80 58.31 105.66
N THR A 744 20.06 58.70 104.63
CA THR A 744 19.70 57.81 103.51
C THR A 744 19.79 58.52 102.17
N GLU A 745 20.44 57.89 101.20
CA GLU A 745 20.51 58.36 99.80
C GLU A 745 19.78 57.39 98.89
N SER A 746 19.06 57.90 97.89
CA SER A 746 18.26 57.09 96.95
C SER A 746 18.76 57.22 95.50
N ARG A 747 18.65 56.13 94.73
CA ARG A 747 18.94 56.08 93.30
C ARG A 747 17.83 55.32 92.58
N ILE A 748 17.46 55.77 91.39
CA ILE A 748 16.47 55.11 90.54
C ILE A 748 17.21 54.17 89.59
N LEU A 749 16.87 52.88 89.63
CA LEU A 749 17.20 51.92 88.59
C LEU A 749 16.10 51.95 87.53
N ARG A 750 16.46 52.30 86.30
CA ARG A 750 15.56 52.23 85.15
C ARG A 750 15.75 50.89 84.44
N ILE A 751 14.67 50.11 84.39
CA ILE A 751 14.58 48.84 83.67
C ILE A 751 13.79 49.10 82.40
N SER A 752 14.40 48.89 81.23
CA SER A 752 13.72 48.99 79.94
C SER A 752 13.36 47.60 79.44
N ASN A 753 12.21 47.46 78.80
CA ASN A 753 11.88 46.30 77.99
C ASN A 753 12.11 46.69 76.54
N ILE A 754 13.21 46.26 75.93
CA ILE A 754 13.50 46.51 74.51
C ILE A 754 12.85 45.46 73.59
N GLY A 755 12.24 44.43 74.18
CA GLY A 755 11.48 43.38 73.51
C GLY A 755 10.10 43.81 73.02
N ASN A 756 9.37 42.85 72.47
CA ASN A 756 8.09 43.07 71.79
C ASN A 756 6.87 42.41 72.46
N THR A 757 7.06 41.73 73.59
CA THR A 757 5.98 41.37 74.54
C THR A 757 6.22 41.98 75.91
N GLU A 758 5.25 41.90 76.81
CA GLU A 758 5.37 42.38 78.19
C GLU A 758 6.45 41.61 78.97
N LEU A 759 7.28 42.34 79.71
CA LEU A 759 8.35 41.86 80.60
C LEU A 759 7.85 41.93 82.05
N ASN A 760 7.89 40.82 82.77
CA ASN A 760 7.46 40.73 84.16
C ASN A 760 8.66 40.55 85.10
N ILE A 761 8.96 41.59 85.88
CA ILE A 761 9.93 41.48 86.98
C ILE A 761 9.23 40.79 88.16
N THR A 762 9.74 39.62 88.54
CA THR A 762 9.14 38.73 89.55
C THR A 762 9.90 38.72 90.88
N GLY A 763 11.16 39.16 90.89
CA GLY A 763 12.00 39.14 92.09
C GLY A 763 13.05 40.25 92.12
N LEU A 764 13.28 40.78 93.32
CA LEU A 764 14.34 41.74 93.64
C LEU A 764 15.04 41.26 94.91
N THR A 765 16.28 40.80 94.80
CA THR A 765 17.03 40.20 95.93
C THR A 765 18.36 40.92 96.16
N LYS A 766 18.69 41.14 97.43
CA LYS A 766 19.92 41.81 97.92
C LYS A 766 20.40 41.13 99.20
N GLN A 767 21.68 41.25 99.57
CA GLN A 767 22.24 40.53 100.72
C GLN A 767 22.40 41.37 101.99
N ARG A 768 22.43 42.71 101.89
CA ARG A 768 22.76 43.62 103.00
C ARG A 768 21.60 44.52 103.39
N ASP A 769 21.31 44.62 104.69
CA ASP A 769 20.19 45.42 105.20
C ASP A 769 20.38 46.94 105.18
N VAL A 770 21.61 47.36 104.93
CA VAL A 770 21.98 48.75 104.61
C VAL A 770 21.51 49.17 103.20
N TYR A 771 21.18 48.22 102.31
CA TYR A 771 20.46 48.50 101.06
C TYR A 771 18.97 48.16 101.20
N GLY A 772 18.12 49.13 100.87
CA GLY A 772 16.68 48.98 100.67
C GLY A 772 16.32 48.96 99.20
N VAL A 773 15.26 48.25 98.83
CA VAL A 773 14.71 48.23 97.48
C VAL A 773 13.20 48.39 97.59
N THR A 774 12.64 49.32 96.82
CA THR A 774 11.22 49.65 96.83
C THR A 774 10.67 49.70 95.40
N GLY A 775 9.68 48.85 95.15
CA GLY A 775 8.94 48.71 93.89
C GLY A 775 7.85 47.66 94.09
N ASP A 776 6.68 47.86 93.48
CA ASP A 776 5.58 46.90 93.55
C ASP A 776 5.91 45.68 92.69
N LEU A 777 5.86 44.47 93.28
CA LEU A 777 6.09 43.21 92.57
C LEU A 777 4.80 42.36 92.51
N PRO A 778 4.50 41.70 91.37
CA PRO A 778 5.26 41.75 90.11
C PRO A 778 5.15 43.11 89.39
N LEU A 779 6.25 43.55 88.77
CA LEU A 779 6.29 44.76 87.95
C LEU A 779 6.24 44.38 86.48
N SER A 780 5.10 44.63 85.83
CA SER A 780 4.91 44.41 84.39
C SER A 780 5.31 45.65 83.59
N ILE A 781 6.21 45.47 82.63
CA ILE A 781 6.77 46.51 81.77
C ILE A 781 6.40 46.14 80.33
N GLY A 782 5.48 46.90 79.72
CA GLY A 782 5.07 46.70 78.33
C GLY A 782 6.24 46.77 77.34
N ALA A 783 6.03 46.24 76.13
CA ALA A 783 7.01 46.27 75.05
C ALA A 783 7.50 47.70 74.75
N SER A 784 8.81 47.87 74.54
CA SER A 784 9.47 49.15 74.20
C SER A 784 9.26 50.30 75.21
N ILE A 785 8.84 50.03 76.45
CA ILE A 785 8.76 51.02 77.53
C ILE A 785 9.66 50.63 78.72
N PHE A 786 9.63 51.42 79.80
CA PHE A 786 10.49 51.24 80.96
C PHE A 786 9.71 51.30 82.27
N GLY A 787 10.17 50.55 83.26
CA GLY A 787 9.81 50.67 84.67
C GLY A 787 10.94 51.31 85.48
N GLU A 788 10.62 51.76 86.69
CA GLU A 788 11.57 52.39 87.61
C GLU A 788 11.48 51.73 88.99
N ILE A 789 12.63 51.45 89.60
CA ILE A 789 12.76 50.88 90.94
C ILE A 789 13.65 51.80 91.76
N SER A 790 13.21 52.17 92.97
CA SER A 790 14.04 52.97 93.88
C SER A 790 14.86 52.06 94.78
N VAL A 791 16.18 52.24 94.74
CA VAL A 791 17.16 51.58 95.62
C VAL A 791 17.71 52.62 96.58
N THR A 792 17.75 52.29 97.87
CA THR A 792 18.17 53.21 98.94
C THR A 792 19.38 52.66 99.68
N PHE A 793 20.30 53.55 100.09
CA PHE A 793 21.47 53.22 100.90
C PHE A 793 21.42 53.98 102.22
N SER A 794 21.37 53.24 103.33
CA SER A 794 21.19 53.75 104.69
C SER A 794 22.29 53.21 105.63
N PRO A 795 23.51 53.78 105.60
CA PRO A 795 24.64 53.25 106.36
C PRO A 795 24.46 53.46 107.88
N SER A 796 24.63 52.39 108.65
CA SER A 796 24.58 52.38 110.12
C SER A 796 25.95 52.32 110.80
N ALA A 797 27.03 52.44 110.02
CA ALA A 797 28.41 52.53 110.47
C ALA A 797 29.29 53.13 109.36
N THR A 798 30.47 53.62 109.71
CA THR A 798 31.45 54.10 108.72
C THR A 798 32.14 52.96 107.97
N GLY A 799 32.35 53.14 106.67
CA GLY A 799 33.09 52.20 105.81
C GLY A 799 32.43 51.97 104.45
N GLU A 800 33.17 51.39 103.52
CA GLU A 800 32.63 50.97 102.21
C GLU A 800 31.75 49.72 102.38
N VAL A 801 30.60 49.71 101.71
CA VAL A 801 29.63 48.61 101.68
C VAL A 801 29.33 48.26 100.24
N LEU A 802 29.62 47.00 99.88
CA LEU A 802 29.29 46.42 98.58
C LEU A 802 28.17 45.38 98.74
N ASP A 803 27.27 45.33 97.77
CA ASP A 803 26.23 44.31 97.61
C ASP A 803 25.89 44.14 96.12
N THR A 804 25.02 43.19 95.78
CA THR A 804 24.51 42.99 94.42
C THR A 804 22.99 42.85 94.46
N LEU A 805 22.29 43.73 93.74
CA LEU A 805 20.87 43.59 93.46
C LEU A 805 20.69 42.59 92.32
N VAL A 806 20.02 41.47 92.58
CA VAL A 806 19.58 40.52 91.57
C VAL A 806 18.14 40.84 91.19
N VAL A 807 17.92 41.15 89.92
CA VAL A 807 16.61 41.33 89.30
C VAL A 807 16.27 40.02 88.59
N THR A 808 15.07 39.47 88.83
CA THR A 808 14.56 38.26 88.17
C THR A 808 13.37 38.60 87.29
N SER A 809 13.40 38.14 86.04
CA SER A 809 12.44 38.44 84.98
C SER A 809 11.91 37.16 84.30
N ASP A 810 10.95 37.31 83.39
CA ASP A 810 10.50 36.29 82.43
C ASP A 810 11.16 36.43 81.04
N ASP A 811 12.26 37.18 80.98
CA ASP A 811 13.16 37.23 79.83
C ASP A 811 13.75 35.82 79.54
N PRO A 812 13.64 35.30 78.30
CA PRO A 812 14.08 33.95 77.98
C PRO A 812 15.60 33.78 77.88
N ASP A 813 16.38 34.84 77.60
CA ASP A 813 17.83 34.79 77.48
C ASP A 813 18.60 35.51 78.62
N GLU A 814 18.02 36.53 79.25
CA GLU A 814 18.51 37.19 80.47
C GLU A 814 17.52 37.09 81.67
N PRO A 815 17.10 35.87 82.11
CA PRO A 815 16.11 35.68 83.18
C PRO A 815 16.53 36.21 84.57
N THR A 816 17.83 36.54 84.74
CA THR A 816 18.31 37.30 85.89
C THR A 816 19.44 38.25 85.50
N ILE A 817 19.31 39.54 85.83
CA ILE A 817 20.40 40.52 85.73
C ILE A 817 20.89 40.91 87.12
N GLN A 818 22.20 41.15 87.24
CA GLN A 818 22.87 41.51 88.48
C GLN A 818 23.45 42.94 88.42
N ILE A 819 23.04 43.80 89.35
CA ILE A 819 23.49 45.18 89.49
C ILE A 819 24.35 45.33 90.76
N PRO A 820 25.67 45.59 90.64
CA PRO A 820 26.52 45.93 91.77
C PRO A 820 26.06 47.23 92.45
N LEU A 821 25.99 47.21 93.78
CA LEU A 821 25.68 48.36 94.63
C LEU A 821 26.93 48.77 95.42
N SER A 822 27.26 50.06 95.43
CA SER A 822 28.37 50.60 96.24
C SER A 822 28.04 51.91 96.95
N GLY A 823 28.43 52.01 98.21
CA GLY A 823 28.24 53.21 99.03
C GLY A 823 29.18 53.20 100.23
N THR A 824 29.50 54.38 100.75
CA THR A 824 30.42 54.55 101.88
C THR A 824 29.74 55.30 103.01
N GLY A 825 29.63 54.68 104.18
CA GLY A 825 29.23 55.37 105.40
C GLY A 825 30.36 56.30 105.88
N THR A 826 30.05 57.56 106.19
CA THR A 826 30.99 58.54 106.75
C THR A 826 30.52 59.12 108.08
N ALA A 827 31.46 59.41 108.98
CA ALA A 827 31.15 59.95 110.30
C ALA A 827 30.69 61.41 110.22
N GLY A 828 29.61 61.74 110.91
CA GLY A 828 29.18 63.12 111.13
C GLY A 828 30.11 63.86 112.09
N GLY A 829 31.12 64.55 111.56
CA GLY A 829 32.10 65.30 112.35
C GLY A 829 31.70 66.74 112.64
N THR A 830 31.51 67.09 113.91
CA THR A 830 31.46 68.50 114.36
C THR A 830 32.88 69.08 114.43
N GLY A 831 33.28 69.85 113.42
CA GLY A 831 34.58 70.52 113.37
C GLY A 831 34.51 71.96 113.88
N ILE A 832 35.28 72.27 114.93
CA ILE A 832 35.49 73.64 115.42
C ILE A 832 36.55 74.35 114.57
N SER A 833 36.28 75.58 114.17
CA SER A 833 37.17 76.52 113.48
C SER A 833 37.58 77.67 114.41
N VAL A 834 38.80 78.20 114.24
CA VAL A 834 39.32 79.34 115.02
C VAL A 834 39.91 80.39 114.09
N ALA A 835 39.48 81.64 114.24
CA ALA A 835 39.95 82.76 113.41
C ALA A 835 40.26 84.02 114.25
N PRO A 836 41.38 84.74 113.98
CA PRO A 836 42.49 84.32 113.12
C PRO A 836 43.29 83.16 113.72
N SER A 837 43.98 82.38 112.87
CA SER A 837 44.79 81.22 113.27
C SER A 837 46.12 81.59 113.95
N SER A 838 46.49 82.87 113.93
CA SER A 838 47.52 83.45 114.78
C SER A 838 47.14 84.89 115.14
N VAL A 839 47.67 85.37 116.27
CA VAL A 839 47.50 86.74 116.77
C VAL A 839 48.88 87.28 117.09
N ASP A 840 49.24 88.41 116.50
CA ASP A 840 50.45 89.16 116.82
C ASP A 840 50.08 90.36 117.71
N PHE A 841 50.81 90.52 118.81
CA PHE A 841 50.63 91.59 119.79
C PHE A 841 51.67 92.72 119.64
N GLY A 842 52.63 92.59 118.71
CA GLY A 842 53.68 93.58 118.49
C GLY A 842 54.67 93.75 119.64
N GLU A 843 55.50 94.79 119.58
CA GLU A 843 56.42 95.14 120.66
C GLU A 843 55.72 95.97 121.75
N LEU A 844 55.58 95.40 122.96
CA LEU A 844 55.04 96.07 124.14
C LEU A 844 56.17 96.52 125.09
N GLN A 845 56.04 97.71 125.67
CA GLN A 845 56.93 98.17 126.74
C GLN A 845 56.61 97.47 128.07
N ILE A 846 57.63 97.31 128.93
CA ILE A 846 57.51 96.64 130.24
C ILE A 846 56.38 97.29 131.07
N ASN A 847 55.50 96.43 131.60
CA ASN A 847 54.28 96.76 132.35
C ASN A 847 53.11 97.38 131.55
N GLN A 848 53.02 97.11 130.24
CA GLN A 848 51.77 97.28 129.47
C GLN A 848 51.17 95.94 129.03
N THR A 849 49.85 95.93 128.81
CA THR A 849 49.07 94.78 128.33
C THR A 849 48.23 95.20 127.12
N GLN A 850 48.16 94.33 126.12
CA GLN A 850 47.27 94.49 124.96
C GLN A 850 46.46 93.21 124.78
N ASP A 851 45.15 93.37 124.58
CA ASP A 851 44.23 92.26 124.33
C ASP A 851 43.93 92.13 122.84
N ALA A 852 43.62 90.91 122.43
CA ALA A 852 43.16 90.60 121.08
C ALA A 852 42.17 89.42 121.13
N THR A 853 41.17 89.46 120.26
CA THR A 853 40.04 88.52 120.29
C THR A 853 40.15 87.52 119.14
N ILE A 854 40.03 86.23 119.48
CA ILE A 854 39.80 85.15 118.51
C ILE A 854 38.33 84.73 118.55
N VAL A 855 37.79 84.33 117.41
CA VAL A 855 36.47 83.73 117.28
C VAL A 855 36.63 82.22 117.14
N ILE A 856 35.84 81.46 117.90
CA ILE A 856 35.77 80.00 117.86
C ILE A 856 34.34 79.63 117.45
N SER A 857 34.20 78.80 116.41
CA SER A 857 32.90 78.34 115.86
C SER A 857 32.96 76.88 115.46
#